data_AF-A0A945CUG3-F1
#
_entry.id   AF-A0A945CUG3-F1
#
_cell.length_a   1.000
_cell.length_b   1.000
_cell.length_c   1.000
_cell.angle_alpha   90.00
_cell.angle_beta   90.00
_cell.angle_gamma   90.00
#
_symmetry.space_group_name_H-M   'P 1'
#
loop_
_entity.id
_entity.type
_entity.pdbx_description
1 polymer ?
#
loop_
_entity_poly.entity_id
_entity_poly.type
_entity_poly.pdbx_seq_one_letter_code
_entity_poly.pdbx_strand_id
1 'polypeptide(L)'
;MKSYTIPLSLLGAALVLAGGLAYLLNPEAEYAPIANVAVGLVLVIVAGLLNPDLFRQYSRWINAFWGGIMVLGIVAMVNFLADRYPQRLDLTEGKLHSLSDLSVQTLEGLEEDVRALAFMEGGSDEKLEGLLKEYDIRSGHFSFEFIDPDFDPERTSSYGIRQYNTLVIESDDQQQKITELKEKEITNALLKAVRDRAQVIYVTVGHGETGPGQEPHSLGLLKERLEEFGYVVEDSLFLAREGAVPEDCAALVIAGPRASFLANEVDAVRSYLERGGSVLAFLDPLYNSGLEGLLAEWGVQIGDDFVIDTSGIGSLFGLDFTTPVAVNYGDHPVTEKHRGMMTFYQLGRSVQFSAGIRGDLEGAEIVLTSEQGWAETDLSVLAEKGKRKVKMDEGVDRPGPISLAVAVASKGEDGGRLVVFGDSDFATNQFFDYQGNGDLVLNALSWAAEDESLISIRPREPGHNPISLTERQSDVIFWLTVVIMPAAVALLGMLVVSRKGRWNLRDLAAAGLGIVLSLGVVSLLNFIGDRYHYRVDLTEDALFTLDGETHQLMEPLEDKGQFVQVKTFMNEMQGMRLKDILEEYSYLSHNFEYEFLDPQKNALEVKQYGIRELGTSVIEVTGDGQVRTERIVEQTEEALSNAIRKALTAKDQKIYFTGGHGEGDLNQVDGDGFSILKGRLREMNIEVIDGLTVQDGVPEDAGILAVLSPQARFSPAEVEAIRRHLQQGRSALFLLDPGPMTGLEGLLDDYSVELGQDFVVDLSGIGQMMGADVSVPVVLNYARHPVTEKVSQGMMSFFPWARSVSPTAHRTLNPEIEKLLFTHQSSWAEKDLGPLTGGEGKVGFDAEVDQRGPISLGVAVKADADTSLGGEGKSRIVVIGDADFASNQYFGQQANGQLLVGSVTWLSEGEDKLTIPPKNPRFNPINLADIQSKTILWISVFVLPFAVALSGLVMVLRRGYENYADGFTSWLMYNFLANAVFFFAMGIVGISEGNWLAGEGYLLVALLSAGSGYGLFRRERWVWAPALVLAILSAVVGFWVIPNETIQLIYAAVFVVNAAILVWIRKAFEVQGDVR
;
A
#
# COMPACT_ATOMS: atom_id res chain seq x y z
N MET A 1 -54.32 37.07 38.29
CA MET A 1 -53.49 38.19 37.78
C MET A 1 -52.16 37.75 37.19
N LYS A 2 -51.41 36.76 37.75
CA LYS A 2 -50.10 36.33 37.20
C LYS A 2 -50.13 35.79 35.75
N SER A 3 -51.21 35.17 35.28
CA SER A 3 -51.29 34.59 33.91
C SER A 3 -51.23 35.64 32.78
N TYR A 4 -51.61 36.89 33.06
CA TYR A 4 -51.62 37.97 32.08
C TYR A 4 -50.33 38.80 32.07
N THR A 5 -49.42 38.56 33.03
CA THR A 5 -48.18 39.35 33.16
C THR A 5 -47.16 39.03 32.07
N ILE A 6 -47.08 37.78 31.62
CA ILE A 6 -46.19 37.35 30.53
C ILE A 6 -46.59 37.97 29.18
N PRO A 7 -47.85 37.85 28.70
CA PRO A 7 -48.26 38.48 27.44
C PRO A 7 -48.20 40.02 27.50
N LEU A 8 -48.46 40.63 28.67
CA LEU A 8 -48.31 42.08 28.86
C LEU A 8 -46.85 42.55 28.73
N SER A 9 -45.92 41.76 29.28
CA SER A 9 -44.48 42.04 29.20
C SER A 9 -43.92 41.82 27.79
N LEU A 10 -44.40 40.81 27.06
CA LEU A 10 -44.04 40.57 25.66
C LEU A 10 -44.58 41.67 24.74
N LEU A 11 -45.81 42.12 24.96
CA LEU A 11 -46.40 43.26 24.25
C LEU A 11 -45.61 44.55 24.53
N GLY A 12 -45.21 44.77 25.79
CA GLY A 12 -44.36 45.90 26.17
C GLY A 12 -42.99 45.85 25.47
N ALA A 13 -42.31 44.70 25.49
CA ALA A 13 -41.02 44.53 24.81
C ALA A 13 -41.12 44.70 23.28
N ALA A 14 -42.19 44.19 22.66
CA ALA A 14 -42.44 44.37 21.23
C ALA A 14 -42.66 45.85 20.88
N LEU A 15 -43.35 46.62 21.72
CA LEU A 15 -43.54 48.07 21.54
C LEU A 15 -42.24 48.86 21.74
N VAL A 16 -41.37 48.45 22.67
CA VAL A 16 -40.03 49.06 22.84
C VAL A 16 -39.17 48.80 21.61
N LEU A 17 -39.15 47.56 21.10
CA LEU A 17 -38.37 47.21 19.92
C LEU A 17 -38.90 47.90 18.66
N ALA A 18 -40.22 47.87 18.43
CA ALA A 18 -40.84 48.54 17.29
C ALA A 18 -40.67 50.06 17.35
N GLY A 19 -40.80 50.67 18.53
CA GLY A 19 -40.57 52.11 18.72
C GLY A 19 -39.10 52.51 18.56
N GLY A 20 -38.17 51.72 19.09
CA GLY A 20 -36.73 51.95 18.92
C GLY A 20 -36.27 51.79 17.48
N LEU A 21 -36.79 50.78 16.78
CA LEU A 21 -36.51 50.56 15.36
C LEU A 21 -37.12 51.68 14.49
N ALA A 22 -38.35 52.10 14.78
CA ALA A 22 -38.98 53.23 14.09
C ALA A 22 -38.23 54.55 14.30
N TYR A 23 -37.63 54.76 15.49
CA TYR A 23 -36.79 55.93 15.77
C TYR A 23 -35.45 55.89 15.00
N LEU A 24 -34.81 54.72 14.93
CA LEU A 24 -33.58 54.53 14.15
C LEU A 24 -33.80 54.68 12.64
N LEU A 25 -34.95 54.22 12.14
CA LEU A 25 -35.30 54.27 10.71
C LEU A 25 -35.88 55.62 10.27
N ASN A 26 -36.53 56.36 11.17
CA ASN A 26 -37.07 57.70 10.88
C ASN A 26 -36.87 58.65 12.07
N PRO A 27 -35.68 59.28 12.18
CA PRO A 27 -35.32 60.13 13.31
C PRO A 27 -36.14 61.43 13.42
N GLU A 28 -36.82 61.86 12.34
CA GLU A 28 -37.61 63.10 12.30
C GLU A 28 -39.03 62.95 12.84
N ALA A 29 -39.48 61.73 13.15
CA ALA A 29 -40.79 61.50 13.74
C ALA A 29 -40.83 61.94 15.22
N GLU A 30 -41.34 63.15 15.48
CA GLU A 30 -41.11 63.88 16.75
C GLU A 30 -41.56 63.17 18.04
N TYR A 31 -42.72 62.48 18.06
CA TYR A 31 -43.28 61.97 19.33
C TYR A 31 -43.79 60.53 19.31
N ALA A 32 -44.15 59.98 18.14
CA ALA A 32 -44.81 58.67 18.07
C ALA A 32 -43.88 57.47 18.42
N PRO A 33 -42.62 57.39 17.91
CA PRO A 33 -41.72 56.30 18.27
C PRO A 33 -41.31 56.34 19.74
N ILE A 34 -41.07 57.54 20.26
CA ILE A 34 -40.71 57.78 21.66
C ILE A 34 -41.89 57.41 22.58
N ALA A 35 -43.13 57.75 22.20
CA ALA A 35 -44.33 57.34 22.93
C ALA A 35 -44.49 55.82 22.96
N ASN A 36 -44.23 55.12 21.85
CA ASN A 36 -44.27 53.64 21.81
C ASN A 36 -43.21 53.01 22.72
N VAL A 37 -41.99 53.57 22.76
CA VAL A 37 -40.93 53.11 23.68
C VAL A 37 -41.33 53.37 25.14
N ALA A 38 -41.86 54.55 25.45
CA ALA A 38 -42.29 54.91 26.80
C ALA A 38 -43.44 54.02 27.29
N VAL A 39 -44.48 53.81 26.47
CA VAL A 39 -45.60 52.92 26.78
C VAL A 39 -45.12 51.47 26.91
N GLY A 40 -44.23 51.02 26.03
CA GLY A 40 -43.64 49.70 26.10
C GLY A 40 -42.86 49.48 27.40
N LEU A 41 -42.02 50.43 27.81
CA LEU A 41 -41.26 50.38 29.07
C LEU A 41 -42.18 50.37 30.29
N VAL A 42 -43.22 51.20 30.31
CA VAL A 42 -44.22 51.20 31.39
C VAL A 42 -44.91 49.84 31.49
N LEU A 43 -45.29 49.22 30.36
CA LEU A 43 -45.90 47.88 30.36
C LEU A 43 -44.95 46.80 30.89
N VAL A 44 -43.67 46.84 30.54
CA VAL A 44 -42.65 45.91 31.07
C VAL A 44 -42.42 46.14 32.57
N ILE A 45 -42.37 47.38 33.03
CA ILE A 45 -42.21 47.73 34.45
C ILE A 45 -43.43 47.31 35.27
N VAL A 46 -44.64 47.59 34.78
CA VAL A 46 -45.91 47.18 35.43
C VAL A 46 -46.03 45.65 35.46
N ALA A 47 -45.65 44.96 34.38
CA ALA A 47 -45.61 43.50 34.36
C ALA A 47 -44.58 42.95 35.37
N GLY A 48 -43.41 43.60 35.50
CA GLY A 48 -42.38 43.25 36.48
C GLY A 48 -42.78 43.51 37.94
N LEU A 49 -43.50 44.60 38.22
CA LEU A 49 -44.02 44.92 39.56
C LEU A 49 -45.15 43.96 39.96
N LEU A 50 -46.04 43.61 39.03
CA LEU A 50 -47.14 42.66 39.26
C LEU A 50 -46.65 41.21 39.40
N ASN A 51 -45.46 40.89 38.88
CA ASN A 51 -44.85 39.59 38.99
C ASN A 51 -43.31 39.71 39.09
N PRO A 52 -42.76 39.89 40.31
CA PRO A 52 -41.32 40.09 40.54
C PRO A 52 -40.43 38.95 39.98
N ASP A 53 -41.01 37.77 39.76
CA ASP A 53 -40.33 36.62 39.16
C ASP A 53 -39.97 36.85 37.67
N LEU A 54 -40.66 37.76 36.97
CA LEU A 54 -40.35 38.17 35.59
C LEU A 54 -39.08 39.04 35.52
N PHE A 55 -38.83 39.90 36.50
CA PHE A 55 -37.61 40.73 36.53
C PHE A 55 -36.35 39.85 36.70
N ARG A 56 -36.47 38.76 37.47
CA ARG A 56 -35.45 37.70 37.56
C ARG A 56 -35.31 36.88 36.27
N GLN A 57 -36.31 36.84 35.39
CA GLN A 57 -36.17 36.29 34.04
C GLN A 57 -35.42 37.25 33.12
N TYR A 58 -35.72 38.55 33.14
CA TYR A 58 -35.04 39.55 32.31
C TYR A 58 -33.53 39.65 32.58
N SER A 59 -33.11 39.58 33.85
CA SER A 59 -31.70 39.49 34.22
C SER A 59 -31.00 38.24 33.64
N ARG A 60 -31.70 37.11 33.47
CA ARG A 60 -31.14 35.91 32.83
C ARG A 60 -30.85 36.12 31.34
N TRP A 61 -31.73 36.83 30.63
CA TRP A 61 -31.55 37.16 29.21
C TRP A 61 -30.43 38.18 28.99
N ILE A 62 -30.30 39.18 29.87
CA ILE A 62 -29.22 40.18 29.81
C ILE A 62 -27.85 39.54 30.06
N ASN A 63 -27.74 38.59 31.00
CA ASN A 63 -26.48 37.89 31.24
C ASN A 63 -26.12 36.93 30.09
N ALA A 64 -27.10 36.27 29.47
CA ALA A 64 -26.86 35.47 28.26
C ALA A 64 -26.38 36.34 27.08
N PHE A 65 -26.95 37.54 26.94
CA PHE A 65 -26.52 38.53 25.96
C PHE A 65 -25.07 38.99 26.20
N TRP A 66 -24.70 39.33 27.43
CA TRP A 66 -23.31 39.69 27.77
C TRP A 66 -22.33 38.52 27.66
N GLY A 67 -22.75 37.30 27.99
CA GLY A 67 -21.96 36.09 27.74
C GLY A 67 -21.69 35.86 26.26
N GLY A 68 -22.69 36.06 25.40
CA GLY A 68 -22.53 36.04 23.94
C GLY A 68 -21.57 37.11 23.44
N ILE A 69 -21.65 38.34 23.95
CA ILE A 69 -20.72 39.43 23.63
C ILE A 69 -19.29 39.08 24.07
N MET A 70 -19.11 38.48 25.25
CA MET A 70 -17.78 38.09 25.73
C MET A 70 -17.16 37.01 24.84
N VAL A 71 -17.94 36.02 24.39
CA VAL A 71 -17.48 35.00 23.43
C VAL A 71 -17.08 35.65 22.11
N LEU A 72 -17.89 36.58 21.57
CA LEU A 72 -17.53 37.34 20.37
C LEU A 72 -16.27 38.18 20.56
N GLY A 73 -16.07 38.76 21.75
CA GLY A 73 -14.85 39.49 22.10
C GLY A 73 -13.61 38.59 22.16
N ILE A 74 -13.73 37.37 22.69
CA ILE A 74 -12.64 36.37 22.68
C ILE A 74 -12.32 35.95 21.26
N VAL A 75 -13.33 35.68 20.41
CA VAL A 75 -13.14 35.34 19.00
C VAL A 75 -12.43 36.49 18.25
N ALA A 76 -12.86 37.73 18.47
CA ALA A 76 -12.21 38.89 17.89
C ALA A 76 -10.76 39.06 18.36
N MET A 77 -10.47 38.79 19.64
CA MET A 77 -9.12 38.85 20.19
C MET A 77 -8.22 37.74 19.66
N VAL A 78 -8.73 36.51 19.50
CA VAL A 78 -8.00 35.40 18.89
C VAL A 78 -7.69 35.71 17.42
N ASN A 79 -8.65 36.24 16.66
CA ASN A 79 -8.39 36.68 15.28
C ASN A 79 -7.36 37.82 15.21
N PHE A 80 -7.42 38.79 16.13
CA PHE A 80 -6.44 39.87 16.21
C PHE A 80 -5.03 39.36 16.57
N LEU A 81 -4.92 38.38 17.47
CA LEU A 81 -3.65 37.75 17.83
C LEU A 81 -3.09 36.92 16.67
N ALA A 82 -3.95 36.17 15.96
CA ALA A 82 -3.56 35.38 14.80
C ALA A 82 -3.05 36.23 13.62
N ASP A 83 -3.62 37.42 13.42
CA ASP A 83 -3.17 38.38 12.39
C ASP A 83 -1.83 39.07 12.78
N ARG A 84 -1.57 39.25 14.07
CA ARG A 84 -0.38 39.95 14.57
C ARG A 84 0.85 39.05 14.74
N TYR A 85 0.65 37.76 15.00
CA TYR A 85 1.71 36.77 15.22
C TYR A 85 1.62 35.66 14.16
N PRO A 86 2.34 35.77 13.03
CA PRO A 86 2.18 34.88 11.87
C PRO A 86 2.83 33.48 12.03
N GLN A 87 3.29 33.11 13.23
CA GLN A 87 3.90 31.79 13.46
C GLN A 87 2.84 30.70 13.32
N ARG A 88 3.02 29.81 12.34
CA ARG A 88 2.14 28.67 12.09
C ARG A 88 2.56 27.49 12.96
N LEU A 89 1.61 26.96 13.73
CA LEU A 89 1.81 25.78 14.56
C LEU A 89 1.43 24.54 13.76
N ASP A 90 2.41 23.72 13.38
CA ASP A 90 2.16 22.39 12.87
C ASP A 90 1.92 21.42 14.03
N LEU A 91 0.65 21.09 14.24
CA LEU A 91 0.20 20.16 15.29
C LEU A 91 0.02 18.73 14.76
N THR A 92 0.45 18.45 13.52
CA THR A 92 0.37 17.11 12.95
C THR A 92 1.47 16.22 13.52
N GLU A 93 1.14 14.94 13.80
CA GLU A 93 2.07 13.95 14.36
C GLU A 93 3.32 13.74 13.49
N GLY A 94 3.19 13.96 12.17
CA GLY A 94 4.25 13.83 11.18
C GLY A 94 4.89 15.15 10.74
N LYS A 95 4.56 16.31 11.33
CA LYS A 95 5.14 17.60 10.94
C LYS A 95 4.95 17.93 9.43
N LEU A 96 3.80 17.54 8.87
CA LEU A 96 3.48 17.51 7.43
C LEU A 96 3.51 18.88 6.73
N HIS A 97 3.49 19.97 7.48
CA HIS A 97 3.53 21.35 6.99
C HIS A 97 4.80 22.08 7.43
N SER A 98 5.80 21.36 7.91
CA SER A 98 7.12 21.90 8.23
C SER A 98 8.19 21.20 7.41
N LEU A 99 9.23 21.94 7.05
CA LEU A 99 10.37 21.40 6.31
C LEU A 99 11.04 20.27 7.08
N SER A 100 11.49 19.27 6.33
CA SER A 100 12.31 18.18 6.85
C SER A 100 13.63 18.68 7.42
N ASP A 101 14.21 17.92 8.35
CA ASP A 101 15.48 18.27 8.99
C ASP A 101 16.60 18.43 7.94
N LEU A 102 16.59 17.65 6.86
CA LEU A 102 17.52 17.78 5.73
C LEU A 102 17.36 19.13 5.02
N SER A 103 16.14 19.52 4.66
CA SER A 103 15.88 20.82 4.02
C SER A 103 16.30 21.98 4.92
N VAL A 104 16.07 21.88 6.23
CA VAL A 104 16.49 22.90 7.19
C VAL A 104 18.01 23.00 7.27
N GLN A 105 18.71 21.87 7.42
CA GLN A 105 20.18 21.86 7.48
C GLN A 105 20.80 22.39 6.19
N THR A 106 20.23 22.02 5.04
CA THR A 106 20.66 22.52 3.72
C THR A 106 20.53 24.04 3.65
N LEU A 107 19.38 24.58 4.09
CA LEU A 107 19.07 26.01 4.05
C LEU A 107 19.92 26.85 5.04
N GLU A 108 20.20 26.31 6.23
CA GLU A 108 21.08 26.93 7.22
C GLU A 108 22.55 26.93 6.79
N GLY A 109 22.94 25.93 5.98
CA GLY A 109 24.30 25.80 5.42
C GLY A 109 24.55 26.58 4.13
N LEU A 110 23.58 27.34 3.61
CA LEU A 110 23.77 28.16 2.42
C LEU A 110 24.68 29.36 2.71
N GLU A 111 25.86 29.38 2.09
CA GLU A 111 26.82 30.49 2.14
C GLU A 111 26.65 31.48 0.96
N GLU A 112 25.97 31.06 -0.11
CA GLU A 112 25.74 31.82 -1.35
C GLU A 112 24.24 32.08 -1.58
N ASP A 113 23.91 33.16 -2.32
CA ASP A 113 22.53 33.52 -2.64
C ASP A 113 21.97 32.60 -3.74
N VAL A 114 20.91 31.85 -3.42
CA VAL A 114 20.21 30.96 -4.35
C VAL A 114 18.85 31.52 -4.74
N ARG A 115 18.54 31.50 -6.05
CA ARG A 115 17.26 31.92 -6.60
C ARG A 115 16.50 30.77 -7.23
N ALA A 116 15.23 30.59 -6.85
CA ALA A 116 14.31 29.60 -7.40
C ALA A 116 13.27 30.28 -8.32
N LEU A 117 13.34 30.01 -9.62
CA LEU A 117 12.42 30.54 -10.65
C LEU A 117 11.40 29.46 -11.03
N ALA A 118 10.13 29.65 -10.65
CA ALA A 118 9.05 28.70 -10.90
C ALA A 118 8.27 29.08 -12.16
N PHE A 119 8.45 28.33 -13.24
CA PHE A 119 7.73 28.51 -14.51
C PHE A 119 6.43 27.71 -14.49
N MET A 120 5.33 28.35 -14.08
CA MET A 120 4.03 27.70 -13.84
C MET A 120 2.97 28.18 -14.83
N GLU A 121 2.08 27.27 -15.25
CA GLU A 121 0.91 27.64 -16.06
C GLU A 121 -0.01 28.57 -15.23
N GLY A 122 -0.26 29.80 -15.72
CA GLY A 122 -1.03 30.82 -14.99
C GLY A 122 -0.24 31.59 -13.92
N GLY A 123 1.07 31.33 -13.77
CA GLY A 123 1.98 32.13 -12.92
C GLY A 123 1.87 31.90 -11.41
N SER A 124 1.19 30.84 -10.94
CA SER A 124 1.09 30.52 -9.51
C SER A 124 0.73 29.06 -9.25
N ASP A 125 1.26 28.49 -8.17
CA ASP A 125 0.84 27.21 -7.59
C ASP A 125 0.80 27.37 -6.06
N GLU A 126 -0.39 27.32 -5.46
CA GLU A 126 -0.58 27.59 -4.02
C GLU A 126 0.22 26.63 -3.12
N LYS A 127 0.41 25.38 -3.56
CA LYS A 127 1.10 24.36 -2.78
C LYS A 127 2.61 24.56 -2.85
N LEU A 128 3.14 24.81 -4.04
CA LEU A 128 4.55 25.14 -4.23
C LEU A 128 4.91 26.48 -3.61
N GLU A 129 4.06 27.49 -3.73
CA GLU A 129 4.28 28.81 -3.14
C GLU A 129 4.33 28.72 -1.61
N GLY A 130 3.44 27.90 -1.01
CA GLY A 130 3.49 27.59 0.42
C GLY A 130 4.82 26.96 0.83
N LEU A 131 5.33 26.02 0.04
CA LEU A 131 6.59 25.33 0.31
C LEU A 131 7.80 26.27 0.16
N LEU A 132 7.92 26.99 -0.96
CA LEU A 132 9.04 27.91 -1.22
C LEU A 132 9.09 29.09 -0.23
N LYS A 133 7.93 29.54 0.26
CA LYS A 133 7.87 30.51 1.37
C LYS A 133 8.51 29.98 2.64
N GLU A 134 8.32 28.70 2.97
CA GLU A 134 8.99 28.12 4.14
C GLU A 134 10.51 28.03 3.94
N TYR A 135 11.00 27.86 2.71
CA TYR A 135 12.44 27.90 2.41
C TYR A 135 13.00 29.32 2.60
N ASP A 136 12.33 30.34 2.04
CA ASP A 136 12.67 31.78 2.15
C ASP A 136 12.63 32.30 3.60
N ILE A 137 11.68 31.83 4.42
CA ILE A 137 11.59 32.21 5.83
C ILE A 137 12.77 31.69 6.65
N ARG A 138 13.31 30.52 6.30
CA ARG A 138 14.37 29.86 7.09
C ARG A 138 15.78 30.25 6.70
N SER A 139 16.02 30.62 5.44
CA SER A 139 17.33 31.09 4.99
C SER A 139 17.24 32.48 4.38
N GLY A 140 18.07 33.41 4.86
CA GLY A 140 18.20 34.74 4.25
C GLY A 140 18.89 34.74 2.88
N HIS A 141 19.43 33.60 2.46
CA HIS A 141 20.14 33.40 1.20
C HIS A 141 19.28 32.69 0.14
N PHE A 142 18.05 32.30 0.46
CA PHE A 142 17.13 31.68 -0.50
C PHE A 142 16.06 32.68 -0.94
N SER A 143 15.81 32.81 -2.24
CA SER A 143 14.73 33.65 -2.78
C SER A 143 13.97 32.92 -3.89
N PHE A 144 12.69 33.24 -4.10
CA PHE A 144 11.90 32.63 -5.18
C PHE A 144 11.06 33.64 -5.96
N GLU A 145 10.81 33.34 -7.24
CA GLU A 145 9.99 34.15 -8.16
C GLU A 145 9.11 33.20 -9.01
N PHE A 146 7.83 33.51 -9.15
CA PHE A 146 6.94 32.80 -10.09
C PHE A 146 6.88 33.55 -11.41
N ILE A 147 7.06 32.81 -12.51
CA ILE A 147 7.04 33.33 -13.88
C ILE A 147 5.97 32.57 -14.63
N ASP A 148 5.07 33.30 -15.28
CA ASP A 148 4.13 32.70 -16.24
C ASP A 148 4.81 32.64 -17.63
N PRO A 149 5.04 31.43 -18.18
CA PRO A 149 5.71 31.26 -19.47
C PRO A 149 5.02 31.95 -20.64
N ASP A 150 3.69 32.16 -20.55
CA ASP A 150 2.90 32.78 -21.62
C ASP A 150 2.97 34.32 -21.56
N PHE A 151 3.17 34.90 -20.38
CA PHE A 151 3.31 36.35 -20.20
C PHE A 151 4.75 36.85 -20.38
N ASP A 152 5.77 36.04 -20.06
CA ASP A 152 7.19 36.37 -20.25
C ASP A 152 7.94 35.31 -21.10
N PRO A 153 7.65 35.23 -22.42
CA PRO A 153 8.26 34.26 -23.31
C PRO A 153 9.76 34.52 -23.55
N GLU A 154 10.23 35.74 -23.33
CA GLU A 154 11.63 36.11 -23.51
C GLU A 154 12.51 35.50 -22.40
N ARG A 155 12.13 35.66 -21.12
CA ARG A 155 12.83 34.97 -20.02
C ARG A 155 12.69 33.46 -20.13
N THR A 156 11.50 32.95 -20.45
CA THR A 156 11.24 31.50 -20.64
C THR A 156 12.16 30.87 -21.69
N SER A 157 12.33 31.54 -22.83
CA SER A 157 13.22 31.08 -23.90
C SER A 157 14.70 31.16 -23.50
N SER A 158 15.11 32.20 -22.76
CA SER A 158 16.49 32.36 -22.29
C SER A 158 16.93 31.27 -21.31
N TYR A 159 16.02 30.80 -20.45
CA TYR A 159 16.25 29.67 -19.55
C TYR A 159 15.98 28.31 -20.23
N GLY A 160 15.63 28.28 -21.52
CA GLY A 160 15.44 27.04 -22.29
C GLY A 160 14.30 26.15 -21.79
N ILE A 161 13.26 26.73 -21.20
CA ILE A 161 12.12 26.00 -20.66
C ILE A 161 11.22 25.51 -21.80
N ARG A 162 10.98 24.20 -21.87
CA ARG A 162 10.19 23.55 -22.93
C ARG A 162 8.86 22.97 -22.44
N GLN A 163 8.66 22.94 -21.13
CA GLN A 163 7.52 22.32 -20.47
C GLN A 163 7.08 23.20 -19.29
N TYR A 164 5.76 23.34 -19.11
CA TYR A 164 5.18 24.00 -17.94
C TYR A 164 5.54 23.23 -16.65
N ASN A 165 5.41 23.90 -15.51
CA ASN A 165 5.69 23.37 -14.16
C ASN A 165 7.17 22.99 -13.97
N THR A 166 8.06 23.86 -14.45
CA THR A 166 9.51 23.69 -14.27
C THR A 166 10.01 24.67 -13.22
N LEU A 167 10.72 24.18 -12.20
CA LEU A 167 11.46 25.00 -11.25
C LEU A 167 12.93 25.02 -11.66
N VAL A 168 13.51 26.22 -11.77
CA VAL A 168 14.93 26.43 -11.99
C VAL A 168 15.55 26.95 -10.69
N ILE A 169 16.56 26.25 -10.17
CA ILE A 169 17.34 26.69 -9.03
C ILE A 169 18.69 27.18 -9.56
N GLU A 170 19.03 28.43 -9.28
CA GLU A 170 20.20 29.14 -9.77
C GLU A 170 21.08 29.61 -8.60
N SER A 171 22.36 29.23 -8.60
CA SER A 171 23.41 29.71 -7.71
C SER A 171 24.56 30.19 -8.60
N ASP A 172 25.15 31.36 -8.34
CA ASP A 172 26.18 32.08 -9.14
C ASP A 172 26.60 31.49 -10.52
N ASP A 173 27.25 30.30 -10.57
CA ASP A 173 27.73 29.65 -11.82
C ASP A 173 27.00 28.34 -12.23
N GLN A 174 26.04 27.85 -11.44
CA GLN A 174 25.35 26.56 -11.62
C GLN A 174 23.83 26.73 -11.69
N GLN A 175 23.18 25.97 -12.59
CA GLN A 175 21.73 25.92 -12.71
C GLN A 175 21.22 24.48 -12.66
N GLN A 176 20.16 24.24 -11.90
CA GLN A 176 19.46 22.96 -11.84
C GLN A 176 17.99 23.14 -12.23
N LYS A 177 17.45 22.23 -13.03
CA LYS A 177 16.06 22.28 -13.51
C LYS A 177 15.34 21.02 -13.08
N ILE A 178 14.19 21.20 -12.44
CA ILE A 178 13.35 20.09 -12.00
C ILE A 178 11.91 20.31 -12.46
N THR A 179 11.24 19.22 -12.81
CA THR A 179 9.82 19.20 -13.19
C THR A 179 8.95 18.57 -12.11
N GLU A 180 9.55 17.88 -11.14
CA GLU A 180 8.86 17.32 -9.99
C GLU A 180 8.98 18.27 -8.80
N LEU A 181 7.86 18.87 -8.42
CA LEU A 181 7.80 20.01 -7.50
C LEU A 181 7.50 19.54 -6.06
N LYS A 182 8.31 18.60 -5.57
CA LYS A 182 8.26 18.07 -4.20
C LYS A 182 9.44 18.58 -3.38
N GLU A 183 9.27 18.68 -2.05
CA GLU A 183 10.32 19.13 -1.12
C GLU A 183 11.65 18.40 -1.35
N LYS A 184 11.60 17.06 -1.44
CA LYS A 184 12.78 16.21 -1.70
C LYS A 184 13.56 16.66 -2.94
N GLU A 185 12.87 16.84 -4.06
CA GLU A 185 13.50 17.18 -5.34
C GLU A 185 14.03 18.61 -5.36
N ILE A 186 13.34 19.54 -4.69
CA ILE A 186 13.79 20.93 -4.52
C ILE A 186 15.06 20.98 -3.68
N THR A 187 15.10 20.26 -2.56
CA THR A 187 16.28 20.21 -1.67
C THR A 187 17.47 19.53 -2.35
N ASN A 188 17.24 18.45 -3.10
CA ASN A 188 18.29 17.78 -3.87
C ASN A 188 18.85 18.70 -4.98
N ALA A 189 17.97 19.40 -5.70
CA ALA A 189 18.40 20.35 -6.73
C ALA A 189 19.16 21.54 -6.14
N LEU A 190 18.78 22.01 -4.94
CA LEU A 190 19.49 23.03 -4.18
C LEU A 190 20.90 22.55 -3.81
N LEU A 191 21.04 21.33 -3.27
CA LEU A 191 22.35 20.73 -2.96
C LEU A 191 23.24 20.60 -4.20
N LYS A 192 22.66 20.22 -5.35
CA LYS A 192 23.39 20.12 -6.63
C LYS A 192 23.79 21.47 -7.22
N ALA A 193 23.02 22.53 -6.95
CA ALA A 193 23.32 23.87 -7.45
C ALA A 193 24.47 24.54 -6.67
N VAL A 194 24.68 24.17 -5.39
CA VAL A 194 25.68 24.79 -4.51
C VAL A 194 27.00 24.01 -4.47
N ARG A 195 27.07 22.79 -5.04
CA ARG A 195 28.27 21.92 -4.98
C ARG A 195 29.19 22.08 -6.19
N ASP A 196 30.49 22.22 -5.92
CA ASP A 196 31.55 22.44 -6.93
C ASP A 196 32.14 21.17 -7.58
N ARG A 197 31.96 19.97 -7.01
CA ARG A 197 32.46 18.69 -7.59
C ARG A 197 31.55 17.51 -7.30
N ALA A 198 31.25 16.71 -8.33
CA ALA A 198 30.67 15.39 -8.17
C ALA A 198 31.76 14.43 -7.64
N GLN A 199 31.60 13.92 -6.43
CA GLN A 199 32.49 12.90 -5.87
C GLN A 199 32.23 11.54 -6.54
N VAL A 200 33.30 10.80 -6.88
CA VAL A 200 33.21 9.51 -7.57
C VAL A 200 33.30 8.37 -6.56
N ILE A 201 32.31 7.49 -6.55
CA ILE A 201 32.29 6.25 -5.76
C ILE A 201 32.64 5.11 -6.71
N TYR A 202 33.71 4.36 -6.41
CA TYR A 202 34.10 3.20 -7.21
C TYR A 202 33.63 1.91 -6.54
N VAL A 203 33.05 1.00 -7.32
CA VAL A 203 32.69 -0.36 -6.88
C VAL A 203 33.65 -1.35 -7.54
N THR A 204 34.24 -2.24 -6.73
CA THR A 204 35.16 -3.25 -7.24
C THR A 204 34.46 -4.37 -7.98
N VAL A 205 35.11 -4.89 -9.02
CA VAL A 205 34.67 -6.08 -9.76
C VAL A 205 35.85 -7.03 -9.99
N GLY A 206 35.57 -8.32 -10.18
CA GLY A 206 36.57 -9.32 -10.60
C GLY A 206 36.66 -10.56 -9.71
N HIS A 207 36.06 -10.53 -8.52
CA HIS A 207 36.08 -11.58 -7.50
C HIS A 207 34.69 -12.14 -7.17
N GLY A 208 33.70 -11.89 -8.04
CA GLY A 208 32.31 -12.29 -7.83
C GLY A 208 31.54 -11.35 -6.92
N GLU A 209 32.01 -10.11 -6.77
CA GLU A 209 31.31 -9.05 -6.04
C GLU A 209 29.91 -8.78 -6.61
N THR A 210 29.02 -8.32 -5.73
CA THR A 210 27.67 -7.92 -6.09
C THR A 210 27.69 -6.60 -6.85
N GLY A 211 27.42 -6.66 -8.15
CA GLY A 211 27.32 -5.49 -9.01
C GLY A 211 25.96 -4.77 -8.94
N PRO A 212 25.85 -3.56 -9.52
CA PRO A 212 24.57 -2.90 -9.72
C PRO A 212 23.75 -3.60 -10.81
N GLY A 213 22.46 -3.75 -10.56
CA GLY A 213 21.53 -4.47 -11.43
C GLY A 213 20.11 -4.39 -10.88
N GLN A 214 19.13 -4.83 -11.67
CA GLN A 214 17.71 -4.79 -11.30
C GLN A 214 17.24 -6.05 -10.55
N GLU A 215 18.07 -7.10 -10.50
CA GLU A 215 17.75 -8.34 -9.80
C GLU A 215 17.67 -8.11 -8.28
N PRO A 216 16.92 -8.93 -7.53
CA PRO A 216 16.77 -8.75 -6.08
C PRO A 216 18.09 -8.73 -5.31
N HIS A 217 19.08 -9.52 -5.73
CA HIS A 217 20.39 -9.64 -5.07
C HIS A 217 21.45 -8.68 -5.65
N SER A 218 21.06 -7.62 -6.36
CA SER A 218 21.97 -6.63 -6.95
C SER A 218 21.93 -5.29 -6.20
N LEU A 219 22.89 -4.40 -6.45
CA LEU A 219 23.00 -3.07 -5.82
C LEU A 219 22.40 -1.93 -6.66
N GLY A 220 21.37 -2.21 -7.46
CA GLY A 220 20.77 -1.22 -8.38
C GLY A 220 20.17 -0.02 -7.65
N LEU A 221 19.39 -0.27 -6.60
CA LEU A 221 18.77 0.78 -5.79
C LEU A 221 19.81 1.63 -5.07
N LEU A 222 20.87 1.02 -4.54
CA LEU A 222 21.98 1.76 -3.92
C LEU A 222 22.62 2.72 -4.94
N LYS A 223 22.91 2.23 -6.16
CA LYS A 223 23.47 3.06 -7.23
C LYS A 223 22.54 4.23 -7.57
N GLU A 224 21.26 3.95 -7.80
CA GLU A 224 20.25 4.98 -8.09
C GLU A 224 20.19 6.05 -6.99
N ARG A 225 20.20 5.64 -5.72
CA ARG A 225 20.21 6.60 -4.59
C ARG A 225 21.47 7.43 -4.52
N LEU A 226 22.64 6.85 -4.78
CA LEU A 226 23.90 7.61 -4.79
C LEU A 226 23.91 8.65 -5.93
N GLU A 227 23.38 8.28 -7.10
CA GLU A 227 23.22 9.21 -8.23
C GLU A 227 22.18 10.31 -7.92
N GLU A 228 21.11 9.99 -7.17
CA GLU A 228 20.16 11.00 -6.65
C GLU A 228 20.88 12.05 -5.79
N PHE A 229 21.79 11.63 -4.91
CA PHE A 229 22.62 12.52 -4.06
C PHE A 229 23.74 13.26 -4.81
N GLY A 230 23.91 12.99 -6.11
CA GLY A 230 24.90 13.67 -6.95
C GLY A 230 26.28 13.02 -6.95
N TYR A 231 26.41 11.79 -6.43
CA TYR A 231 27.61 10.98 -6.63
C TYR A 231 27.65 10.40 -8.04
N VAL A 232 28.85 10.22 -8.58
CA VAL A 232 29.08 9.42 -9.79
C VAL A 232 29.50 8.02 -9.35
N VAL A 233 28.77 6.99 -9.76
CA VAL A 233 29.08 5.60 -9.38
C VAL A 233 29.78 4.88 -10.55
N GLU A 234 31.07 4.61 -10.38
CA GLU A 234 31.89 3.84 -11.31
C GLU A 234 31.95 2.38 -10.87
N ASP A 235 31.13 1.55 -11.50
CA ASP A 235 30.83 0.17 -11.06
C ASP A 235 31.71 -0.92 -11.70
N SER A 236 32.86 -0.54 -12.24
CA SER A 236 33.72 -1.44 -13.03
C SER A 236 35.20 -1.36 -12.66
N LEU A 237 35.52 -1.01 -11.40
CA LEU A 237 36.91 -0.92 -10.97
C LEU A 237 37.53 -2.32 -10.83
N PHE A 238 38.31 -2.72 -11.83
CA PHE A 238 39.06 -3.97 -11.81
C PHE A 238 40.50 -3.74 -11.34
N LEU A 239 40.75 -3.91 -10.03
CA LEU A 239 42.02 -3.60 -9.38
C LEU A 239 43.23 -4.37 -9.97
N ALA A 240 43.05 -5.62 -10.38
CA ALA A 240 44.10 -6.39 -11.05
C ALA A 240 44.62 -5.73 -12.34
N ARG A 241 43.76 -4.97 -13.05
CA ARG A 241 44.13 -4.27 -14.29
C ARG A 241 44.69 -2.88 -14.01
N GLU A 242 44.01 -2.11 -13.18
CA GLU A 242 44.37 -0.70 -12.92
C GLU A 242 45.59 -0.56 -11.98
N GLY A 243 45.79 -1.54 -11.08
CA GLY A 243 46.95 -1.60 -10.19
C GLY A 243 46.93 -0.61 -9.01
N ALA A 244 46.01 0.35 -8.99
CA ALA A 244 45.78 1.29 -7.91
C ALA A 244 44.32 1.78 -7.89
N VAL A 245 43.86 2.28 -6.74
CA VAL A 245 42.59 3.02 -6.64
C VAL A 245 42.82 4.44 -7.24
N PRO A 246 41.93 4.92 -8.14
CA PRO A 246 42.01 6.27 -8.73
C PRO A 246 42.07 7.40 -7.69
N GLU A 247 42.73 8.52 -8.03
CA GLU A 247 42.90 9.67 -7.12
C GLU A 247 41.60 10.48 -6.92
N ASP A 248 40.62 10.35 -7.82
CA ASP A 248 39.30 10.99 -7.73
C ASP A 248 38.27 10.16 -6.95
N CYS A 249 38.66 8.97 -6.49
CA CYS A 249 37.83 8.08 -5.68
C CYS A 249 37.59 8.71 -4.30
N ALA A 250 36.33 9.05 -4.00
CA ALA A 250 35.91 9.52 -2.69
C ALA A 250 35.67 8.36 -1.71
N ALA A 251 35.09 7.26 -2.20
CA ALA A 251 34.91 6.03 -1.44
C ALA A 251 34.99 4.80 -2.37
N LEU A 252 35.68 3.78 -1.89
CA LEU A 252 35.79 2.47 -2.55
C LEU A 252 34.82 1.49 -1.89
N VAL A 253 33.92 0.89 -2.67
CA VAL A 253 32.96 -0.12 -2.20
C VAL A 253 33.39 -1.50 -2.69
N ILE A 254 33.55 -2.42 -1.74
CA ILE A 254 33.84 -3.84 -1.98
C ILE A 254 32.65 -4.64 -1.46
N ALA A 255 31.78 -5.09 -2.37
CA ALA A 255 30.51 -5.72 -2.01
C ALA A 255 30.51 -7.23 -2.22
N GLY A 256 30.57 -8.02 -1.15
CA GLY A 256 30.36 -9.47 -1.19
C GLY A 256 31.34 -10.27 -2.06
N PRO A 257 32.67 -10.08 -1.95
CA PRO A 257 33.63 -10.83 -2.76
C PRO A 257 33.53 -12.34 -2.49
N ARG A 258 33.41 -13.14 -3.56
CA ARG A 258 33.30 -14.60 -3.51
C ARG A 258 34.64 -15.31 -3.70
N ALA A 259 35.66 -14.59 -4.16
CA ALA A 259 37.04 -15.05 -4.31
C ALA A 259 38.01 -14.09 -3.61
N SER A 260 39.20 -14.59 -3.25
CA SER A 260 40.20 -13.77 -2.56
C SER A 260 40.91 -12.80 -3.50
N PHE A 261 41.11 -11.56 -3.03
CA PHE A 261 41.94 -10.56 -3.71
C PHE A 261 43.41 -11.00 -3.76
N LEU A 262 44.10 -10.64 -4.84
CA LEU A 262 45.52 -10.89 -5.02
C LEU A 262 46.35 -9.95 -4.13
N ALA A 263 47.57 -10.36 -3.78
CA ALA A 263 48.44 -9.58 -2.89
C ALA A 263 48.69 -8.13 -3.37
N ASN A 264 48.85 -7.93 -4.69
CA ASN A 264 49.01 -6.60 -5.28
C ASN A 264 47.75 -5.74 -5.20
N GLU A 265 46.56 -6.35 -5.20
CA GLU A 265 45.29 -5.63 -5.04
C GLU A 265 45.06 -5.25 -3.58
N VAL A 266 45.38 -6.15 -2.65
CA VAL A 266 45.38 -5.85 -1.20
C VAL A 266 46.35 -4.71 -0.89
N ASP A 267 47.55 -4.70 -1.50
CA ASP A 267 48.51 -3.62 -1.36
C ASP A 267 48.01 -2.28 -1.95
N ALA A 268 47.20 -2.33 -3.02
CA ALA A 268 46.57 -1.15 -3.60
C ALA A 268 45.52 -0.55 -2.66
N VAL A 269 44.66 -1.38 -2.06
CA VAL A 269 43.67 -0.95 -1.06
C VAL A 269 44.37 -0.43 0.20
N ARG A 270 45.44 -1.10 0.66
CA ARG A 270 46.27 -0.63 1.79
C ARG A 270 46.83 0.77 1.51
N SER A 271 47.43 0.96 0.34
CA SER A 271 48.02 2.25 -0.05
C SER A 271 46.98 3.37 -0.16
N TYR A 272 45.75 3.04 -0.55
CA TYR A 272 44.65 4.00 -0.63
C TYR A 272 44.20 4.43 0.78
N LEU A 273 43.97 3.48 1.69
CA LEU A 273 43.64 3.76 3.09
C LEU A 273 44.74 4.55 3.82
N GLU A 274 46.02 4.24 3.59
CA GLU A 274 47.16 4.95 4.21
C GLU A 274 47.31 6.40 3.75
N ARG A 275 46.76 6.76 2.58
CA ARG A 275 46.78 8.13 2.05
C ARG A 275 45.53 8.96 2.42
N GLY A 276 44.68 8.44 3.29
CA GLY A 276 43.44 9.12 3.67
C GLY A 276 42.19 8.66 2.92
N GLY A 277 42.31 7.65 2.05
CA GLY A 277 41.17 7.12 1.30
C GLY A 277 40.18 6.36 2.18
N SER A 278 38.94 6.25 1.69
CA SER A 278 37.84 5.63 2.44
C SER A 278 37.31 4.36 1.79
N VAL A 279 37.16 3.30 2.58
CA VAL A 279 36.74 1.97 2.09
C VAL A 279 35.49 1.50 2.84
N LEU A 280 34.50 1.00 2.08
CA LEU A 280 33.39 0.22 2.59
C LEU A 280 33.53 -1.22 2.12
N ALA A 281 33.54 -2.16 3.05
CA ALA A 281 33.62 -3.58 2.74
C ALA A 281 32.39 -4.32 3.30
N PHE A 282 31.69 -5.05 2.43
CA PHE A 282 30.59 -5.94 2.80
C PHE A 282 31.08 -7.38 2.63
N LEU A 283 31.19 -8.11 3.73
CA LEU A 283 31.86 -9.42 3.76
C LEU A 283 30.91 -10.51 4.24
N ASP A 284 30.43 -11.33 3.33
CA ASP A 284 29.56 -12.47 3.62
C ASP A 284 30.32 -13.60 4.34
N PRO A 285 29.64 -14.46 5.12
CA PRO A 285 30.22 -15.70 5.61
C PRO A 285 30.48 -16.69 4.46
N LEU A 286 31.19 -17.79 4.75
CA LEU A 286 31.52 -18.88 3.81
C LEU A 286 32.54 -18.55 2.72
N TYR A 287 32.85 -17.27 2.52
CA TYR A 287 33.86 -16.80 1.57
C TYR A 287 35.03 -16.13 2.30
N ASN A 288 36.22 -16.26 1.74
CA ASN A 288 37.42 -15.61 2.24
C ASN A 288 37.87 -14.57 1.21
N SER A 289 37.80 -13.30 1.61
CA SER A 289 38.06 -12.15 0.75
C SER A 289 39.56 -11.92 0.52
N GLY A 290 40.43 -12.43 1.40
CA GLY A 290 41.85 -12.08 1.42
C GLY A 290 42.14 -10.70 2.03
N LEU A 291 41.11 -9.92 2.37
CA LEU A 291 41.23 -8.60 3.01
C LEU A 291 41.34 -8.71 4.53
N GLU A 292 41.07 -9.86 5.14
CA GLU A 292 41.00 -10.07 6.59
C GLU A 292 42.31 -9.67 7.28
N GLY A 293 43.46 -9.90 6.63
CA GLY A 293 44.76 -9.45 7.13
C GLY A 293 44.89 -7.91 7.17
N LEU A 294 44.46 -7.23 6.11
CA LEU A 294 44.46 -5.76 6.03
C LEU A 294 43.47 -5.16 7.04
N LEU A 295 42.28 -5.74 7.17
CA LEU A 295 41.27 -5.29 8.13
C LEU A 295 41.75 -5.46 9.58
N ALA A 296 42.48 -6.55 9.87
CA ALA A 296 43.09 -6.76 11.17
C ALA A 296 44.19 -5.72 11.49
N GLU A 297 44.96 -5.26 10.50
CA GLU A 297 45.90 -4.13 10.67
C GLU A 297 45.17 -2.84 11.09
N TRP A 298 43.92 -2.67 10.65
CA TRP A 298 43.02 -1.57 10.98
C TRP A 298 42.15 -1.82 12.22
N GLY A 299 42.45 -2.84 13.02
CA GLY A 299 41.71 -3.11 14.25
C GLY A 299 40.36 -3.80 14.03
N VAL A 300 40.01 -4.21 12.80
CA VAL A 300 38.76 -4.90 12.48
C VAL A 300 39.00 -6.41 12.39
N GLN A 301 38.32 -7.19 13.22
CA GLN A 301 38.38 -8.65 13.23
C GLN A 301 37.12 -9.24 12.60
N ILE A 302 37.29 -10.07 11.58
CA ILE A 302 36.20 -10.78 10.90
C ILE A 302 36.09 -12.20 11.46
N GLY A 303 34.91 -12.57 11.96
CA GLY A 303 34.65 -13.91 12.50
C GLY A 303 34.34 -14.92 11.40
N ASP A 304 34.85 -16.16 11.53
CA ASP A 304 34.48 -17.29 10.65
C ASP A 304 33.23 -17.99 11.19
N ASP A 305 32.13 -17.23 11.22
CA ASP A 305 30.85 -17.60 11.79
C ASP A 305 29.70 -17.00 10.97
N PHE A 306 28.48 -17.43 11.27
CA PHE A 306 27.27 -16.70 10.89
C PHE A 306 26.44 -16.40 12.13
N VAL A 307 25.70 -15.32 12.11
CA VAL A 307 25.00 -14.79 13.27
C VAL A 307 23.55 -15.24 13.21
N ILE A 308 23.08 -15.79 14.33
CA ILE A 308 21.72 -16.24 14.52
C ILE A 308 21.07 -15.34 15.56
N ASP A 309 19.82 -14.94 15.34
CA ASP A 309 19.03 -14.22 16.34
C ASP A 309 17.71 -14.96 16.61
N THR A 310 17.48 -15.29 17.89
CA THR A 310 16.27 -16.00 18.34
C THR A 310 15.33 -15.17 19.20
N SER A 311 15.52 -13.84 19.24
CA SER A 311 14.65 -12.88 19.94
C SER A 311 13.18 -12.94 19.52
N GLY A 312 12.88 -13.58 18.40
CA GLY A 312 11.54 -13.69 17.83
C GLY A 312 11.15 -12.49 16.97
N ILE A 313 11.97 -11.43 16.93
CA ILE A 313 11.69 -10.24 16.11
C ILE A 313 11.60 -10.62 14.62
N GLY A 314 12.58 -11.36 14.09
CA GLY A 314 12.55 -11.84 12.69
C GLY A 314 11.30 -12.67 12.36
N SER A 315 10.83 -13.49 13.31
CA SER A 315 9.64 -14.33 13.12
C SER A 315 8.33 -13.52 12.98
N LEU A 316 8.26 -12.31 13.55
CA LEU A 316 7.13 -11.40 13.35
C LEU A 316 7.04 -10.90 11.90
N PHE A 317 8.15 -10.91 11.18
CA PHE A 317 8.26 -10.49 9.78
C PHE A 317 8.35 -11.66 8.80
N GLY A 318 8.11 -12.90 9.27
CA GLY A 318 8.20 -14.10 8.44
C GLY A 318 9.63 -14.48 8.03
N LEU A 319 10.65 -13.88 8.66
CA LEU A 319 12.06 -14.18 8.43
C LEU A 319 12.49 -15.36 9.29
N ASP A 320 13.46 -16.12 8.81
CA ASP A 320 14.04 -17.22 9.58
C ASP A 320 15.11 -16.73 10.57
N PHE A 321 15.56 -17.62 11.46
CA PHE A 321 16.56 -17.31 12.48
C PHE A 321 17.95 -17.00 11.90
N THR A 322 18.17 -17.22 10.59
CA THR A 322 19.43 -16.88 9.92
C THR A 322 19.46 -15.45 9.39
N THR A 323 18.38 -14.70 9.62
CA THR A 323 18.29 -13.27 9.30
C THR A 323 18.22 -12.45 10.59
N PRO A 324 19.36 -12.18 11.26
CA PRO A 324 19.38 -11.33 12.45
C PRO A 324 18.80 -9.94 12.18
N VAL A 325 18.02 -9.44 13.15
CA VAL A 325 17.43 -8.11 13.12
C VAL A 325 18.12 -7.25 14.17
N ALA A 326 18.86 -6.23 13.72
CA ALA A 326 19.51 -5.29 14.61
C ALA A 326 18.57 -4.14 14.98
N VAL A 327 18.50 -3.88 16.29
CA VAL A 327 17.77 -2.76 16.90
C VAL A 327 18.65 -1.95 17.85
N ASN A 328 19.86 -2.45 18.09
CA ASN A 328 20.87 -1.85 18.96
C ASN A 328 21.97 -1.28 18.07
N TYR A 329 22.25 0.00 18.25
CA TYR A 329 23.27 0.70 17.49
C TYR A 329 24.28 1.36 18.42
N GLY A 330 25.55 1.34 17.99
CA GLY A 330 26.64 2.01 18.69
C GLY A 330 26.51 3.53 18.66
N ASP A 331 27.25 4.20 19.54
CA ASP A 331 27.36 5.66 19.56
C ASP A 331 28.36 6.10 18.48
N HIS A 332 27.85 6.42 17.29
CA HIS A 332 28.63 6.82 16.13
C HIS A 332 27.79 7.70 15.19
N PRO A 333 28.37 8.68 14.47
CA PRO A 333 27.60 9.55 13.55
C PRO A 333 26.75 8.78 12.52
N VAL A 334 27.29 7.69 11.97
CA VAL A 334 26.59 6.80 11.01
C VAL A 334 25.25 6.28 11.55
N THR A 335 25.17 6.03 12.87
CA THR A 335 24.05 5.35 13.52
C THR A 335 23.30 6.21 14.54
N GLU A 336 23.72 7.46 14.76
CA GLU A 336 23.10 8.38 15.73
C GLU A 336 21.58 8.49 15.48
N LYS A 337 21.22 8.59 14.21
CA LYS A 337 19.86 8.75 13.71
C LYS A 337 19.13 7.41 13.48
N HIS A 338 19.80 6.26 13.60
CA HIS A 338 19.20 4.92 13.46
C HIS A 338 18.53 4.38 14.74
N ARG A 339 18.64 5.11 15.85
CA ARG A 339 17.99 4.75 17.12
C ARG A 339 16.47 4.67 16.94
N GLY A 340 15.93 3.45 17.10
CA GLY A 340 14.50 3.16 16.95
C GLY A 340 14.09 2.64 15.56
N MET A 341 15.04 2.46 14.63
CA MET A 341 14.84 1.77 13.35
C MET A 341 15.38 0.34 13.40
N MET A 342 14.83 -0.55 12.58
CA MET A 342 15.30 -1.93 12.47
C MET A 342 16.14 -2.09 11.20
N THR A 343 17.21 -2.88 11.29
CA THR A 343 17.98 -3.32 10.11
C THR A 343 18.10 -4.84 10.06
N PHE A 344 18.10 -5.40 8.85
CA PHE A 344 18.01 -6.84 8.58
C PHE A 344 19.25 -7.31 7.82
N TYR A 345 19.82 -8.44 8.23
CA TYR A 345 21.04 -8.97 7.64
C TYR A 345 20.84 -10.45 7.33
N GLN A 346 20.93 -10.86 6.07
CA GLN A 346 20.69 -12.25 5.68
C GLN A 346 22.02 -13.01 5.78
N LEU A 347 22.10 -14.00 6.67
CA LEU A 347 23.34 -14.74 6.93
C LEU A 347 24.53 -13.81 7.29
N GLY A 348 24.32 -12.78 8.10
CA GLY A 348 25.44 -11.91 8.51
C GLY A 348 26.50 -12.65 9.34
N ARG A 349 27.77 -12.28 9.23
CA ARG A 349 28.88 -12.74 10.08
C ARG A 349 29.28 -11.68 11.12
N SER A 350 30.01 -12.10 12.14
CA SER A 350 30.47 -11.16 13.16
C SER A 350 31.64 -10.29 12.69
N VAL A 351 31.61 -9.01 13.05
CA VAL A 351 32.66 -8.02 12.80
C VAL A 351 32.96 -7.31 14.11
N GLN A 352 34.22 -7.27 14.55
CA GLN A 352 34.59 -6.75 15.87
C GLN A 352 35.70 -5.72 15.80
N PHE A 353 35.63 -4.74 16.70
CA PHE A 353 36.69 -3.74 16.82
C PHE A 353 37.66 -4.07 17.96
N SER A 354 38.97 -4.02 17.67
CA SER A 354 40.05 -4.27 18.62
C SER A 354 40.96 -3.05 18.72
N ALA A 355 40.71 -2.22 19.74
CA ALA A 355 41.43 -0.96 20.01
C ALA A 355 42.93 -1.12 20.38
N GLY A 356 43.49 -2.34 20.35
CA GLY A 356 44.84 -2.65 20.85
C GLY A 356 45.94 -2.78 19.79
N ILE A 357 45.62 -2.67 18.50
CA ILE A 357 46.56 -2.99 17.40
C ILE A 357 47.39 -1.75 16.98
N ARG A 358 46.75 -0.59 16.86
CA ARG A 358 47.37 0.69 16.47
C ARG A 358 46.80 1.83 17.32
N GLY A 359 47.64 2.63 17.98
CA GLY A 359 47.19 3.66 18.93
C GLY A 359 46.60 4.93 18.29
N ASP A 360 46.74 5.07 16.98
CA ASP A 360 46.24 6.14 16.12
C ASP A 360 44.88 5.82 15.47
N LEU A 361 44.27 4.68 15.78
CA LEU A 361 42.94 4.33 15.28
C LEU A 361 41.87 4.60 16.35
N GLU A 362 40.74 5.14 15.93
CA GLU A 362 39.50 5.23 16.71
C GLU A 362 38.42 4.48 15.95
N GLY A 363 37.69 3.62 16.65
CA GLY A 363 36.64 2.82 16.02
C GLY A 363 35.58 2.39 17.01
N ALA A 364 34.41 2.06 16.46
CA ALA A 364 33.25 1.63 17.21
C ALA A 364 32.49 0.53 16.45
N GLU A 365 31.94 -0.41 17.21
CA GLU A 365 30.93 -1.34 16.72
C GLU A 365 29.62 -0.56 16.55
N ILE A 366 29.13 -0.46 15.31
CA ILE A 366 28.02 0.43 14.95
C ILE A 366 26.68 -0.29 14.88
N VAL A 367 26.67 -1.59 14.56
CA VAL A 367 25.45 -2.42 14.52
C VAL A 367 25.64 -3.63 15.42
N LEU A 368 24.67 -3.85 16.32
CA LEU A 368 24.69 -4.93 17.30
C LEU A 368 23.37 -5.73 17.23
N THR A 369 23.46 -7.05 17.32
CA THR A 369 22.26 -7.91 17.46
C THR A 369 21.58 -7.71 18.82
N SER A 370 20.48 -8.43 19.02
CA SER A 370 19.94 -8.60 20.36
C SER A 370 20.89 -9.42 21.25
N GLU A 371 20.68 -9.32 22.56
CA GLU A 371 21.32 -10.17 23.59
C GLU A 371 20.99 -11.67 23.42
N GLN A 372 19.96 -12.01 22.63
CA GLN A 372 19.56 -13.38 22.34
C GLN A 372 20.15 -13.92 21.04
N GLY A 373 20.99 -13.11 20.37
CA GLY A 373 21.78 -13.56 19.24
C GLY A 373 23.04 -14.32 19.67
N TRP A 374 23.61 -15.11 18.77
CA TRP A 374 24.95 -15.69 18.94
C TRP A 374 25.62 -15.86 17.57
N ALA A 375 26.94 -15.96 17.57
CA ALA A 375 27.71 -16.29 16.38
C ALA A 375 27.95 -17.81 16.35
N GLU A 376 27.35 -18.49 15.37
CA GLU A 376 27.40 -19.92 15.12
C GLU A 376 28.61 -20.25 14.24
N THR A 377 29.47 -21.14 14.73
CA THR A 377 30.69 -21.56 14.02
C THR A 377 30.49 -22.84 13.21
N ASP A 378 29.44 -23.62 13.47
CA ASP A 378 29.11 -24.80 12.68
C ASP A 378 28.36 -24.44 11.39
N LEU A 379 29.14 -24.17 10.35
CA LEU A 379 28.65 -23.85 9.01
C LEU A 379 27.95 -25.04 8.31
N SER A 380 28.07 -26.27 8.82
CA SER A 380 27.44 -27.45 8.21
C SER A 380 25.91 -27.41 8.28
N VAL A 381 25.36 -26.65 9.23
CA VAL A 381 23.92 -26.39 9.40
C VAL A 381 23.29 -25.69 8.19
N LEU A 382 24.09 -24.94 7.42
CA LEU A 382 23.64 -24.27 6.20
C LEU A 382 23.49 -25.25 5.01
N ALA A 383 24.24 -26.36 5.00
CA ALA A 383 24.28 -27.33 3.91
C ALA A 383 23.18 -28.41 3.97
N GLU A 384 22.61 -28.72 5.15
CA GLU A 384 21.59 -29.76 5.30
C GLU A 384 20.18 -29.27 4.91
N LYS A 385 19.61 -29.84 3.83
CA LYS A 385 18.21 -29.61 3.40
C LYS A 385 17.22 -30.44 4.25
N GLY A 386 16.84 -29.93 5.42
CA GLY A 386 15.68 -30.44 6.18
C GLY A 386 15.68 -30.11 7.69
N LYS A 387 14.61 -29.45 8.17
CA LYS A 387 14.31 -29.10 9.59
C LYS A 387 15.56 -28.80 10.45
N ARG A 388 16.21 -27.67 10.15
CA ARG A 388 17.30 -27.09 10.93
C ARG A 388 16.87 -26.89 12.39
N LYS A 389 17.56 -27.55 13.32
CA LYS A 389 17.49 -27.23 14.75
C LYS A 389 18.86 -26.69 15.13
N VAL A 390 18.95 -25.39 15.32
CA VAL A 390 20.19 -24.77 15.83
C VAL A 390 20.07 -24.59 17.34
N LYS A 391 21.17 -24.83 18.03
CA LYS A 391 21.28 -24.66 19.48
C LYS A 391 22.67 -24.13 19.78
N MET A 392 22.75 -23.04 20.53
CA MET A 392 24.03 -22.49 20.99
C MET A 392 24.81 -23.55 21.78
N ASP A 393 26.04 -23.80 21.35
CA ASP A 393 26.99 -24.68 21.99
C ASP A 393 27.89 -23.90 22.97
N GLU A 394 27.64 -24.09 24.26
CA GLU A 394 28.36 -23.39 25.34
C GLU A 394 29.89 -23.60 25.25
N GLY A 395 30.63 -22.50 25.09
CA GLY A 395 32.09 -22.50 25.02
C GLY A 395 32.68 -22.72 23.63
N VAL A 396 31.85 -22.96 22.62
CA VAL A 396 32.21 -22.97 21.19
C VAL A 396 31.66 -21.73 20.52
N ASP A 397 30.35 -21.48 20.67
CA ASP A 397 29.69 -20.31 20.12
C ASP A 397 29.85 -19.09 21.00
N ARG A 398 29.81 -17.91 20.37
CA ARG A 398 29.87 -16.63 21.09
C ARG A 398 28.46 -16.11 21.34
N PRO A 399 28.03 -15.94 22.60
CA PRO A 399 26.74 -15.33 22.90
C PRO A 399 26.77 -13.83 22.60
N GLY A 400 25.61 -13.30 22.22
CA GLY A 400 25.42 -11.89 21.89
C GLY A 400 25.48 -10.95 23.10
N PRO A 401 25.40 -9.63 22.83
CA PRO A 401 25.15 -9.02 21.52
C PRO A 401 26.36 -9.16 20.59
N ILE A 402 26.12 -9.57 19.35
CA ILE A 402 27.15 -9.75 18.33
C ILE A 402 27.16 -8.51 17.44
N SER A 403 28.35 -7.94 17.21
CA SER A 403 28.48 -6.84 16.25
C SER A 403 28.48 -7.37 14.82
N LEU A 404 27.65 -6.73 13.99
CA LEU A 404 27.51 -7.01 12.55
C LEU A 404 28.23 -5.98 11.68
N ALA A 405 28.62 -4.84 12.26
CA ALA A 405 29.33 -3.80 11.53
C ALA A 405 30.20 -2.93 12.44
N VAL A 406 31.33 -2.48 11.91
CA VAL A 406 32.33 -1.65 12.60
C VAL A 406 32.71 -0.47 11.70
N ALA A 407 32.85 0.72 12.31
CA ALA A 407 33.44 1.89 11.67
C ALA A 407 34.76 2.23 12.39
N VAL A 408 35.81 2.53 11.61
CA VAL A 408 37.15 2.90 12.10
C VAL A 408 37.67 4.09 11.29
N ALA A 409 38.31 5.04 11.97
CA ALA A 409 39.04 6.15 11.36
C ALA A 409 40.44 6.29 11.96
N SER A 410 41.38 6.78 11.17
CA SER A 410 42.69 7.20 11.67
C SER A 410 42.64 8.61 12.26
N LYS A 411 43.35 8.86 13.37
CA LYS A 411 43.41 10.16 14.04
C LYS A 411 44.13 11.19 13.17
N GLY A 412 43.38 12.15 12.62
CA GLY A 412 43.87 13.30 11.85
C GLY A 412 42.80 13.80 10.87
N GLU A 413 42.83 15.07 10.46
CA GLU A 413 41.86 15.64 9.51
C GLU A 413 41.95 15.01 8.10
N ASP A 414 43.10 14.41 7.74
CA ASP A 414 43.32 13.70 6.46
C ASP A 414 43.45 12.16 6.65
N GLY A 415 42.85 11.61 7.71
CA GLY A 415 42.97 10.19 8.09
C GLY A 415 42.00 9.28 7.33
N GLY A 416 42.45 8.10 6.90
CA GLY A 416 41.60 7.15 6.17
C GLY A 416 40.44 6.62 7.03
N ARG A 417 39.29 6.36 6.39
CA ARG A 417 38.08 5.83 7.03
C ARG A 417 37.74 4.44 6.49
N LEU A 418 37.28 3.56 7.36
CA LEU A 418 36.93 2.18 7.03
C LEU A 418 35.61 1.82 7.69
N VAL A 419 34.63 1.36 6.90
CA VAL A 419 33.40 0.76 7.43
C VAL A 419 33.28 -0.67 6.91
N VAL A 420 33.07 -1.61 7.80
CA VAL A 420 32.94 -3.03 7.46
C VAL A 420 31.62 -3.58 7.96
N PHE A 421 30.85 -4.18 7.06
CA PHE A 421 29.63 -4.92 7.37
C PHE A 421 29.87 -6.42 7.14
N GLY A 422 29.34 -7.25 8.04
CA GLY A 422 29.41 -8.70 7.95
C GLY A 422 28.38 -9.32 7.02
N ASP A 423 27.74 -8.54 6.16
CA ASP A 423 26.73 -8.98 5.20
C ASP A 423 26.73 -8.02 4.02
N SER A 424 26.59 -8.52 2.80
CA SER A 424 26.34 -7.72 1.60
C SER A 424 24.87 -7.69 1.19
N ASP A 425 24.06 -8.66 1.62
CA ASP A 425 22.65 -8.77 1.23
C ASP A 425 21.82 -7.61 1.79
N PHE A 426 22.16 -7.07 2.96
CA PHE A 426 21.47 -5.93 3.57
C PHE A 426 21.37 -4.69 2.65
N ALA A 427 22.33 -4.51 1.74
CA ALA A 427 22.40 -3.38 0.80
C ALA A 427 21.82 -3.70 -0.60
N THR A 428 21.40 -4.95 -0.84
CA THR A 428 20.80 -5.38 -2.11
C THR A 428 19.38 -4.87 -2.28
N ASN A 429 18.89 -4.83 -3.52
CA ASN A 429 17.53 -4.38 -3.87
C ASN A 429 16.44 -5.04 -3.01
N GLN A 430 16.63 -6.30 -2.63
CA GLN A 430 15.70 -7.05 -1.78
C GLN A 430 15.52 -6.44 -0.39
N PHE A 431 16.59 -5.92 0.23
CA PHE A 431 16.57 -5.41 1.59
C PHE A 431 16.79 -3.90 1.69
N PHE A 432 17.15 -3.23 0.60
CA PHE A 432 17.50 -1.80 0.59
C PHE A 432 16.37 -0.92 1.15
N ASP A 433 15.12 -1.14 0.72
CA ASP A 433 13.95 -0.40 1.20
C ASP A 433 13.29 -1.02 2.45
N TYR A 434 13.88 -2.06 3.05
CA TYR A 434 13.40 -2.62 4.31
C TYR A 434 13.81 -1.73 5.50
N GLN A 435 12.82 -1.03 6.07
CA GLN A 435 12.98 -0.22 7.27
C GLN A 435 14.15 0.78 7.16
N GLY A 436 15.29 0.52 7.83
CA GLY A 436 16.45 1.42 7.89
C GLY A 436 17.70 0.99 7.13
N ASN A 437 17.66 -0.12 6.36
CA ASN A 437 18.84 -0.70 5.70
C ASN A 437 19.49 0.27 4.69
N GLY A 438 18.72 0.78 3.73
CA GLY A 438 19.19 1.73 2.73
C GLY A 438 19.75 3.00 3.37
N ASP A 439 19.09 3.51 4.41
CA ASP A 439 19.58 4.70 5.15
C ASP A 439 20.90 4.43 5.86
N LEU A 440 21.12 3.19 6.34
CA LEU A 440 22.35 2.84 7.05
C LEU A 440 23.56 2.81 6.12
N VAL A 441 23.43 2.17 4.95
CA VAL A 441 24.52 2.11 3.96
C VAL A 441 24.81 3.48 3.38
N LEU A 442 23.79 4.31 3.16
CA LEU A 442 23.95 5.69 2.70
C LEU A 442 24.66 6.55 3.76
N ASN A 443 24.26 6.46 5.03
CA ASN A 443 24.95 7.19 6.11
C ASN A 443 26.42 6.73 6.25
N ALA A 444 26.69 5.44 6.12
CA ALA A 444 28.05 4.91 6.15
C ALA A 444 28.89 5.45 4.97
N LEU A 445 28.31 5.52 3.78
CA LEU A 445 28.95 6.08 2.58
C LEU A 445 29.20 7.58 2.72
N SER A 446 28.22 8.34 3.19
CA SER A 446 28.36 9.79 3.43
C SER A 446 29.43 10.08 4.47
N TRP A 447 29.46 9.32 5.58
CA TRP A 447 30.52 9.45 6.58
C TRP A 447 31.89 9.06 6.03
N ALA A 448 31.97 8.03 5.20
CA ALA A 448 33.22 7.61 4.56
C ALA A 448 33.71 8.62 3.52
N ALA A 449 32.82 9.22 2.73
CA ALA A 449 33.13 10.25 1.73
C ALA A 449 33.37 11.65 2.35
N GLU A 450 33.40 11.74 3.69
CA GLU A 450 33.54 12.96 4.49
C GLU A 450 32.41 13.99 4.29
N ASP A 451 31.25 13.53 3.83
CA ASP A 451 30.06 14.33 3.59
C ASP A 451 29.05 14.16 4.73
N GLU A 452 29.49 14.53 5.95
CA GLU A 452 28.69 14.35 7.16
C GLU A 452 27.39 15.18 7.16
N SER A 453 27.32 16.20 6.30
CA SER A 453 26.11 17.01 6.05
C SER A 453 24.96 16.22 5.43
N LEU A 454 25.26 15.13 4.70
CA LEU A 454 24.28 14.21 4.13
C LEU A 454 23.84 13.11 5.10
N ILE A 455 24.40 13.04 6.31
CA ILE A 455 23.93 12.13 7.38
C ILE A 455 22.62 12.68 7.94
N SER A 456 21.54 12.53 7.17
CA SER A 456 20.19 12.90 7.56
C SER A 456 19.22 11.80 7.14
N ILE A 457 18.33 11.40 8.06
CA ILE A 457 17.23 10.51 7.67
C ILE A 457 16.33 11.29 6.73
N ARG A 458 15.90 10.64 5.65
CA ARG A 458 14.90 11.14 4.72
C ARG A 458 13.73 11.84 5.47
N PRO A 459 13.13 12.90 4.89
CA PRO A 459 11.75 13.23 5.24
C PRO A 459 10.94 11.94 5.19
N ARG A 460 10.25 11.60 6.28
CA ARG A 460 9.26 10.53 6.23
C ARG A 460 8.21 11.00 5.23
N GLU A 461 8.19 10.37 4.06
CA GLU A 461 6.95 10.36 3.28
C GLU A 461 5.84 9.84 4.20
N PRO A 462 4.57 10.23 4.01
CA PRO A 462 3.46 9.71 4.77
C PRO A 462 3.45 8.18 4.70
N GLY A 463 4.17 7.56 5.64
CA GLY A 463 4.30 6.14 5.73
C GLY A 463 2.93 5.64 6.09
N HIS A 464 2.42 4.73 5.27
CA HIS A 464 1.42 3.80 5.73
C HIS A 464 1.97 3.11 6.98
N ASN A 465 1.61 3.64 8.14
CA ASN A 465 1.61 2.92 9.39
C ASN A 465 0.20 2.37 9.58
N PRO A 466 -0.21 1.31 8.85
CA PRO A 466 -1.46 0.67 9.17
C PRO A 466 -1.33 0.17 10.61
N ILE A 467 -2.16 0.73 11.50
CA ILE A 467 -2.27 0.20 12.86
C ILE A 467 -2.93 -1.17 12.71
N SER A 468 -2.12 -2.23 12.68
CA SER A 468 -2.61 -3.61 12.64
C SER A 468 -3.11 -3.97 14.04
N LEU A 469 -4.38 -3.63 14.31
CA LEU A 469 -5.05 -4.01 15.55
C LEU A 469 -5.35 -5.51 15.51
N THR A 470 -4.97 -6.22 16.56
CA THR A 470 -5.49 -7.57 16.78
C THR A 470 -7.01 -7.51 16.98
N GLU A 471 -7.72 -8.60 16.65
CA GLU A 471 -9.18 -8.73 16.81
C GLU A 471 -9.63 -8.29 18.22
N ARG A 472 -8.84 -8.68 19.25
CA ARG A 472 -9.07 -8.31 20.64
C ARG A 472 -8.85 -6.82 20.94
N GLN A 473 -7.90 -6.16 20.28
CA GLN A 473 -7.66 -4.73 20.46
C GLN A 473 -8.76 -3.89 19.77
N SER A 474 -9.23 -4.32 18.60
CA SER A 474 -10.36 -3.69 17.90
C SER A 474 -11.64 -3.76 18.75
N ASP A 475 -11.96 -4.94 19.28
CA ASP A 475 -13.11 -5.13 20.17
C ASP A 475 -13.01 -4.25 21.43
N VAL A 476 -11.83 -4.20 22.06
CA VAL A 476 -11.63 -3.38 23.25
C VAL A 476 -11.82 -1.90 22.93
N ILE A 477 -11.28 -1.39 21.82
CA ILE A 477 -11.44 0.00 21.41
C ILE A 477 -12.91 0.31 21.11
N PHE A 478 -13.61 -0.58 20.41
CA PHE A 478 -15.05 -0.44 20.13
C PHE A 478 -15.87 -0.36 21.43
N TRP A 479 -15.70 -1.33 22.32
CA TRP A 479 -16.44 -1.34 23.60
C TRP A 479 -16.07 -0.16 24.47
N LEU A 480 -14.79 0.25 24.51
CA LEU A 480 -14.34 1.38 25.31
C LEU A 480 -14.95 2.71 24.82
N THR A 481 -14.93 2.96 23.50
CA THR A 481 -15.27 4.26 22.91
C THR A 481 -16.76 4.40 22.61
N VAL A 482 -17.42 3.35 22.12
CA VAL A 482 -18.83 3.39 21.70
C VAL A 482 -19.77 3.10 22.86
N VAL A 483 -19.36 2.23 23.79
CA VAL A 483 -20.24 1.78 24.87
C VAL A 483 -19.81 2.33 26.23
N ILE A 484 -18.61 2.02 26.69
CA ILE A 484 -18.16 2.29 28.07
C ILE A 484 -18.03 3.79 28.32
N MET A 485 -17.41 4.56 27.42
CA MET A 485 -17.27 6.01 27.59
C MET A 485 -18.64 6.73 27.62
N PRO A 486 -19.53 6.55 26.63
CA PRO A 486 -20.87 7.15 26.69
C PRO A 486 -21.68 6.66 27.88
N ALA A 487 -21.60 5.37 28.21
CA ALA A 487 -22.27 4.82 29.38
C ALA A 487 -21.72 5.40 30.69
N ALA A 488 -20.42 5.61 30.80
CA ALA A 488 -19.78 6.22 31.97
C ALA A 488 -20.17 7.69 32.12
N VAL A 489 -20.23 8.45 31.02
CA VAL A 489 -20.73 9.83 31.01
C VAL A 489 -22.22 9.85 31.39
N ALA A 490 -23.04 8.94 30.87
CA ALA A 490 -24.44 8.81 31.24
C ALA A 490 -24.62 8.41 32.71
N LEU A 491 -23.81 7.49 33.23
CA LEU A 491 -23.80 7.05 34.63
C LEU A 491 -23.35 8.17 35.56
N LEU A 492 -22.29 8.91 35.20
CA LEU A 492 -21.84 10.09 35.94
C LEU A 492 -22.92 11.18 35.93
N GLY A 493 -23.54 11.44 34.77
CA GLY A 493 -24.69 12.32 34.67
C GLY A 493 -25.85 11.88 35.57
N MET A 494 -26.16 10.59 35.58
CA MET A 494 -27.23 10.00 36.39
C MET A 494 -26.90 10.02 37.89
N LEU A 495 -25.65 9.76 38.28
CA LEU A 495 -25.16 9.77 39.68
C LEU A 495 -25.06 11.20 40.25
N VAL A 496 -24.57 12.16 39.46
CA VAL A 496 -24.52 13.58 39.82
C VAL A 496 -25.93 14.13 40.01
N VAL A 497 -26.89 13.67 39.21
CA VAL A 497 -28.29 14.10 39.29
C VAL A 497 -29.08 13.35 40.38
N SER A 498 -28.80 12.06 40.64
CA SER A 498 -29.52 11.26 41.65
C SER A 498 -29.16 11.63 43.09
N ARG A 499 -27.92 12.07 43.35
CA ARG A 499 -27.49 12.55 44.68
C ARG A 499 -28.23 13.80 45.18
N LYS A 500 -29.01 14.50 44.33
CA LYS A 500 -29.83 15.66 44.70
C LYS A 500 -31.35 15.38 44.81
N GLY A 501 -31.80 14.13 44.71
CA GLY A 501 -33.15 13.71 45.14
C GLY A 501 -34.36 14.41 44.49
N ARG A 502 -34.35 14.66 43.17
CA ARG A 502 -35.43 15.39 42.48
C ARG A 502 -35.81 14.79 41.12
N TRP A 503 -36.22 13.51 41.10
CA TRP A 503 -37.02 12.99 39.99
C TRP A 503 -38.48 12.95 40.41
N ASN A 504 -39.35 13.65 39.68
CA ASN A 504 -40.77 13.30 39.64
C ASN A 504 -40.97 12.27 38.51
N LEU A 505 -41.89 11.32 38.69
CA LEU A 505 -42.18 10.23 37.75
C LEU A 505 -42.39 10.71 36.29
N ARG A 506 -42.84 11.96 36.12
CA ARG A 506 -43.05 12.62 34.83
C ARG A 506 -41.76 12.93 34.08
N ASP A 507 -40.68 13.29 34.77
CA ASP A 507 -39.38 13.61 34.13
C ASP A 507 -38.65 12.31 33.71
N LEU A 508 -38.78 11.24 34.50
CA LEU A 508 -38.33 9.89 34.12
C LEU A 508 -39.11 9.36 32.92
N ALA A 509 -40.43 9.55 32.91
CA ALA A 509 -41.28 9.13 31.80
C ALA A 509 -40.99 9.92 30.51
N ALA A 510 -40.68 11.22 30.59
CA ALA A 510 -40.33 12.02 29.41
C ALA A 510 -38.96 11.65 28.82
N ALA A 511 -37.95 11.39 29.66
CA ALA A 511 -36.65 10.89 29.22
C ALA A 511 -36.76 9.47 28.64
N GLY A 512 -37.53 8.59 29.29
CA GLY A 512 -37.84 7.26 28.77
C GLY A 512 -38.59 7.29 27.45
N LEU A 513 -39.56 8.21 27.28
CA LEU A 513 -40.30 8.39 26.03
C LEU A 513 -39.38 8.91 24.91
N GLY A 514 -38.42 9.80 25.22
CA GLY A 514 -37.41 10.24 24.26
C GLY A 514 -36.51 9.10 23.78
N ILE A 515 -36.05 8.24 24.70
CA ILE A 515 -35.26 7.04 24.36
C ILE A 515 -36.08 6.07 23.51
N VAL A 516 -37.35 5.81 23.89
CA VAL A 516 -38.25 4.94 23.14
C VAL A 516 -38.59 5.50 21.76
N LEU A 517 -38.75 6.82 21.62
CA LEU A 517 -38.94 7.46 20.32
C LEU A 517 -37.69 7.38 19.44
N SER A 518 -36.50 7.62 20.00
CA SER A 518 -35.24 7.48 19.25
C SER A 518 -34.99 6.03 18.82
N LEU A 519 -35.19 5.06 19.72
CA LEU A 519 -35.13 3.63 19.40
C LEU A 519 -36.23 3.24 18.41
N GLY A 520 -37.39 3.87 18.48
CA GLY A 520 -38.49 3.70 17.54
C GLY A 520 -38.17 4.24 16.15
N VAL A 521 -37.50 5.38 16.06
CA VAL A 521 -37.01 5.95 14.78
C VAL A 521 -35.91 5.07 14.20
N VAL A 522 -34.95 4.61 15.00
CA VAL A 522 -33.91 3.67 14.54
C VAL A 522 -34.55 2.35 14.09
N SER A 523 -35.48 1.80 14.87
CA SER A 523 -36.22 0.59 14.49
C SER A 523 -37.07 0.80 13.23
N LEU A 524 -37.66 1.98 13.05
CA LEU A 524 -38.43 2.33 11.85
C LEU A 524 -37.53 2.50 10.63
N LEU A 525 -36.36 3.11 10.78
CA LEU A 525 -35.37 3.23 9.71
C LEU A 525 -34.83 1.85 9.31
N ASN A 526 -34.52 0.99 10.28
CA ASN A 526 -34.16 -0.41 9.99
C ASN A 526 -35.32 -1.17 9.33
N PHE A 527 -36.55 -0.99 9.80
CA PHE A 527 -37.72 -1.62 9.20
C PHE A 527 -37.98 -1.13 7.77
N ILE A 528 -37.78 0.16 7.49
CA ILE A 528 -37.88 0.73 6.13
C ILE A 528 -36.74 0.21 5.25
N GLY A 529 -35.52 0.15 5.78
CA GLY A 529 -34.36 -0.44 5.10
C GLY A 529 -34.60 -1.89 4.69
N ASP A 530 -35.05 -2.73 5.63
CA ASP A 530 -35.39 -4.14 5.39
C ASP A 530 -36.59 -4.32 4.44
N ARG A 531 -37.56 -3.39 4.45
CA ARG A 531 -38.79 -3.54 3.65
C ARG A 531 -38.62 -3.05 2.22
N TYR A 532 -37.89 -1.97 2.00
CA TYR A 532 -37.85 -1.27 0.72
C TYR A 532 -36.55 -1.49 -0.08
N HIS A 533 -35.57 -2.25 0.43
CA HIS A 533 -34.35 -2.70 -0.28
C HIS A 533 -33.63 -1.58 -1.07
N TYR A 534 -33.77 -0.32 -0.63
CA TYR A 534 -33.17 0.82 -1.31
C TYR A 534 -31.79 1.08 -0.69
N ARG A 535 -30.75 0.53 -1.30
CA ARG A 535 -29.36 0.83 -0.97
C ARG A 535 -28.81 1.85 -1.95
N VAL A 536 -28.19 2.88 -1.40
CA VAL A 536 -27.42 3.86 -2.18
C VAL A 536 -25.97 3.59 -1.86
N ASP A 537 -25.20 3.16 -2.87
CA ASP A 537 -23.76 3.10 -2.75
C ASP A 537 -23.22 4.53 -2.68
N LEU A 538 -22.71 4.91 -1.51
CA LEU A 538 -22.13 6.22 -1.25
C LEU A 538 -20.61 6.21 -1.38
N THR A 539 -20.02 5.11 -1.84
CA THR A 539 -18.59 5.04 -2.13
C THR A 539 -18.28 5.82 -3.40
N GLU A 540 -17.16 6.55 -3.40
CA GLU A 540 -16.75 7.41 -4.51
C GLU A 540 -16.60 6.64 -5.83
N ASP A 541 -16.13 5.40 -5.75
CA ASP A 541 -15.86 4.52 -6.90
C ASP A 541 -16.97 3.48 -7.16
N ALA A 542 -18.11 3.59 -6.49
CA ALA A 542 -19.23 2.64 -6.59
C ALA A 542 -18.79 1.16 -6.37
N LEU A 543 -17.99 0.92 -5.32
CA LEU A 543 -17.35 -0.35 -4.98
C LEU A 543 -18.35 -1.51 -4.77
N PHE A 544 -19.57 -1.19 -4.37
CA PHE A 544 -20.64 -2.14 -4.08
C PHE A 544 -21.76 -2.07 -5.13
N THR A 545 -21.53 -1.40 -6.25
CA THR A 545 -22.46 -1.35 -7.38
C THR A 545 -21.90 -2.21 -8.50
N LEU A 546 -22.69 -3.10 -9.08
CA LEU A 546 -22.25 -3.94 -10.21
C LEU A 546 -22.05 -3.10 -11.48
N ASP A 547 -21.15 -3.55 -12.36
CA ASP A 547 -20.86 -2.91 -13.63
C ASP A 547 -22.06 -2.98 -14.59
N GLY A 548 -22.15 -2.02 -15.52
CA GLY A 548 -23.20 -1.98 -16.53
C GLY A 548 -23.25 -3.23 -17.41
N GLU A 549 -22.09 -3.85 -17.70
CA GLU A 549 -22.04 -5.11 -18.45
C GLU A 549 -22.63 -6.29 -17.66
N THR A 550 -22.35 -6.36 -16.35
CA THR A 550 -22.94 -7.34 -15.42
C THR A 550 -24.45 -7.21 -15.35
N HIS A 551 -24.96 -5.96 -15.28
CA HIS A 551 -26.40 -5.70 -15.28
C HIS A 551 -27.09 -6.24 -16.54
N GLN A 552 -26.51 -5.98 -17.72
CA GLN A 552 -27.06 -6.46 -19.00
C GLN A 552 -27.01 -7.99 -19.12
N LEU A 553 -26.05 -8.65 -18.46
CA LEU A 553 -25.96 -10.10 -18.41
C LEU A 553 -27.07 -10.73 -17.56
N MET A 554 -27.43 -10.08 -16.45
CA MET A 554 -28.34 -10.62 -15.44
C MET A 554 -29.82 -10.35 -15.74
N GLU A 555 -30.13 -9.20 -16.36
CA GLU A 555 -31.50 -8.79 -16.70
C GLU A 555 -32.29 -9.86 -17.52
N PRO A 556 -31.70 -10.53 -18.54
CA PRO A 556 -32.42 -11.53 -19.34
C PRO A 556 -32.68 -12.87 -18.63
N LEU A 557 -32.13 -13.12 -17.44
CA LEU A 557 -32.28 -14.40 -16.74
C LEU A 557 -33.73 -14.70 -16.36
N GLU A 558 -34.47 -13.69 -15.91
CA GLU A 558 -35.88 -13.81 -15.56
C GLU A 558 -36.73 -14.05 -16.81
N ASP A 559 -36.49 -13.30 -17.88
CA ASP A 559 -37.22 -13.40 -19.15
C ASP A 559 -37.06 -14.75 -19.84
N LYS A 560 -35.89 -15.39 -19.68
CA LYS A 560 -35.56 -16.69 -20.29
C LYS A 560 -35.85 -17.88 -19.37
N GLY A 561 -36.28 -17.66 -18.13
CA GLY A 561 -36.51 -18.72 -17.15
C GLY A 561 -35.24 -19.51 -16.80
N GLN A 562 -34.07 -18.87 -16.87
CA GLN A 562 -32.77 -19.47 -16.56
C GLN A 562 -32.42 -19.17 -15.10
N PHE A 563 -31.98 -20.19 -14.35
CA PHE A 563 -31.58 -20.10 -12.94
C PHE A 563 -30.07 -20.25 -12.80
N VAL A 564 -29.43 -19.42 -11.99
CA VAL A 564 -27.99 -19.44 -11.71
C VAL A 564 -27.78 -19.71 -10.22
N GLN A 565 -27.02 -20.75 -9.89
CA GLN A 565 -26.64 -21.09 -8.52
C GLN A 565 -25.11 -21.09 -8.38
N VAL A 566 -24.57 -20.29 -7.47
CA VAL A 566 -23.12 -20.20 -7.23
C VAL A 566 -22.75 -20.83 -5.89
N LYS A 567 -22.02 -21.94 -5.91
CA LYS A 567 -21.52 -22.64 -4.72
C LYS A 567 -20.03 -22.36 -4.53
N THR A 568 -19.68 -21.67 -3.46
CA THR A 568 -18.31 -21.26 -3.20
C THR A 568 -17.71 -22.06 -2.06
N PHE A 569 -16.62 -22.78 -2.32
CA PHE A 569 -15.94 -23.65 -1.37
C PHE A 569 -14.88 -22.90 -0.55
N MET A 570 -15.33 -22.10 0.41
CA MET A 570 -14.48 -21.35 1.33
C MET A 570 -15.18 -21.05 2.65
N ASN A 571 -14.41 -20.63 3.66
CA ASN A 571 -14.98 -20.11 4.91
C ASN A 571 -15.60 -18.73 4.68
N GLU A 572 -16.82 -18.49 5.19
CA GLU A 572 -17.52 -17.19 5.09
C GLU A 572 -16.65 -16.00 5.53
N MET A 573 -15.84 -16.17 6.58
CA MET A 573 -14.93 -15.12 7.07
C MET A 573 -13.85 -14.74 6.05
N GLN A 574 -13.40 -15.71 5.24
CA GLN A 574 -12.40 -15.49 4.19
C GLN A 574 -13.05 -14.92 2.92
N GLY A 575 -14.35 -15.17 2.70
CA GLY A 575 -15.10 -14.80 1.51
C GLY A 575 -15.92 -13.51 1.63
N MET A 576 -15.74 -12.69 2.67
CA MET A 576 -16.61 -11.54 2.95
C MET A 576 -16.79 -10.61 1.74
N ARG A 577 -15.71 -10.28 1.03
CA ARG A 577 -15.77 -9.45 -0.19
C ARG A 577 -16.53 -10.13 -1.33
N LEU A 578 -16.32 -11.42 -1.54
CA LEU A 578 -17.04 -12.18 -2.58
C LEU A 578 -18.51 -12.33 -2.22
N LYS A 579 -18.84 -12.44 -0.92
CA LYS A 579 -20.22 -12.47 -0.43
C LYS A 579 -20.94 -11.17 -0.75
N ASP A 580 -20.32 -10.02 -0.50
CA ASP A 580 -20.90 -8.71 -0.85
C ASP A 580 -21.22 -8.63 -2.35
N ILE A 581 -20.31 -9.10 -3.22
CA ILE A 581 -20.55 -9.16 -4.67
C ILE A 581 -21.73 -10.10 -4.98
N LEU A 582 -21.74 -11.32 -4.46
CA LEU A 582 -22.80 -12.31 -4.73
C LEU A 582 -24.18 -11.85 -4.22
N GLU A 583 -24.22 -11.10 -3.11
CA GLU A 583 -25.45 -10.46 -2.62
C GLU A 583 -26.01 -9.49 -3.66
N GLU A 584 -25.17 -8.65 -4.27
CA GLU A 584 -25.62 -7.73 -5.33
C GLU A 584 -26.17 -8.47 -6.57
N TYR A 585 -25.55 -9.58 -6.98
CA TYR A 585 -26.10 -10.41 -8.06
C TYR A 585 -27.49 -10.97 -7.70
N SER A 586 -27.70 -11.37 -6.44
CA SER A 586 -28.99 -11.89 -5.96
C SER A 586 -30.09 -10.82 -5.89
N TYR A 587 -29.71 -9.55 -5.74
CA TYR A 587 -30.66 -8.43 -5.78
C TYR A 587 -31.05 -8.05 -7.21
N LEU A 588 -30.17 -8.25 -8.18
CA LEU A 588 -30.49 -7.99 -9.59
C LEU A 588 -31.47 -8.98 -10.20
N SER A 589 -31.45 -10.24 -9.76
CA SER A 589 -32.30 -11.28 -10.33
C SER A 589 -32.71 -12.29 -9.26
N HIS A 590 -34.03 -12.55 -9.15
CA HIS A 590 -34.54 -13.57 -8.25
C HIS A 590 -34.19 -15.00 -8.68
N ASN A 591 -33.70 -15.15 -9.92
CA ASN A 591 -33.22 -16.43 -10.46
C ASN A 591 -31.73 -16.66 -10.17
N PHE A 592 -31.09 -15.82 -9.34
CA PHE A 592 -29.72 -15.99 -8.88
C PHE A 592 -29.69 -16.38 -7.39
N GLU A 593 -29.06 -17.51 -7.09
CA GLU A 593 -28.82 -17.98 -5.72
C GLU A 593 -27.32 -18.21 -5.49
N TYR A 594 -26.87 -18.06 -4.24
CA TYR A 594 -25.50 -18.37 -3.87
C TYR A 594 -25.43 -19.09 -2.51
N GLU A 595 -24.39 -19.91 -2.33
CA GLU A 595 -24.13 -20.65 -1.10
C GLU A 595 -22.63 -20.73 -0.82
N PHE A 596 -22.25 -20.53 0.44
CA PHE A 596 -20.87 -20.75 0.91
C PHE A 596 -20.77 -22.09 1.64
N LEU A 597 -19.88 -22.96 1.16
CA LEU A 597 -19.64 -24.28 1.71
C LEU A 597 -18.25 -24.32 2.35
N ASP A 598 -18.21 -24.53 3.67
CA ASP A 598 -16.96 -24.66 4.41
C ASP A 598 -16.28 -25.99 4.03
N PRO A 599 -15.12 -26.00 3.35
CA PRO A 599 -14.50 -27.23 2.85
C PRO A 599 -14.18 -28.24 3.96
N GLN A 600 -13.99 -27.76 5.20
CA GLN A 600 -13.73 -28.63 6.36
C GLN A 600 -14.99 -29.32 6.88
N LYS A 601 -16.14 -28.64 6.81
CA LYS A 601 -17.44 -29.19 7.26
C LYS A 601 -18.14 -29.98 6.16
N ASN A 602 -17.94 -29.58 4.91
CA ASN A 602 -18.65 -30.05 3.74
C ASN A 602 -17.78 -30.99 2.86
N ALA A 603 -16.99 -31.86 3.49
CA ALA A 603 -16.02 -32.73 2.80
C ALA A 603 -16.65 -33.68 1.76
N LEU A 604 -17.93 -34.05 1.92
CA LEU A 604 -18.65 -34.89 0.95
C LEU A 604 -18.94 -34.12 -0.35
N GLU A 605 -19.35 -32.86 -0.24
CA GLU A 605 -19.65 -31.99 -1.38
C GLU A 605 -18.35 -31.60 -2.10
N VAL A 606 -17.26 -31.33 -1.36
CA VAL A 606 -15.92 -31.14 -1.93
C VAL A 606 -15.54 -32.30 -2.85
N LYS A 607 -15.79 -33.54 -2.41
CA LYS A 607 -15.51 -34.75 -3.20
C LYS A 607 -16.48 -34.93 -4.37
N GLN A 608 -17.77 -34.65 -4.18
CA GLN A 608 -18.80 -34.75 -5.23
C GLN A 608 -18.54 -33.76 -6.37
N TYR A 609 -18.17 -32.54 -6.02
CA TYR A 609 -17.88 -31.47 -6.98
C TYR A 609 -16.44 -31.50 -7.52
N GLY A 610 -15.60 -32.40 -7.01
CA GLY A 610 -14.22 -32.58 -7.47
C GLY A 610 -13.31 -31.39 -7.19
N ILE A 611 -13.54 -30.67 -6.09
CA ILE A 611 -12.80 -29.45 -5.73
C ILE A 611 -11.37 -29.80 -5.31
N ARG A 612 -10.39 -29.22 -5.99
CA ARG A 612 -8.96 -29.45 -5.76
C ARG A 612 -8.26 -28.27 -5.10
N GLU A 613 -8.85 -27.08 -5.20
CA GLU A 613 -8.28 -25.81 -4.73
C GLU A 613 -9.28 -25.12 -3.79
N LEU A 614 -8.76 -24.48 -2.73
CA LEU A 614 -9.59 -23.72 -1.80
C LEU A 614 -10.03 -22.41 -2.45
N GLY A 615 -11.29 -22.02 -2.26
CA GLY A 615 -11.84 -20.80 -2.84
C GLY A 615 -12.43 -20.97 -4.24
N THR A 616 -12.50 -22.19 -4.77
CA THR A 616 -13.21 -22.48 -6.02
C THR A 616 -14.71 -22.17 -5.87
N SER A 617 -15.26 -21.42 -6.83
CA SER A 617 -16.70 -21.24 -7.03
C SER A 617 -17.18 -22.12 -8.18
N VAL A 618 -18.26 -22.85 -7.95
CA VAL A 618 -18.97 -23.66 -8.94
C VAL A 618 -20.25 -22.93 -9.31
N ILE A 619 -20.38 -22.54 -10.58
CA ILE A 619 -21.54 -21.85 -11.12
C ILE A 619 -22.39 -22.88 -11.85
N GLU A 620 -23.59 -23.13 -11.38
CA GLU A 620 -24.58 -24.00 -12.01
C GLU A 620 -25.67 -23.15 -12.68
N VAL A 621 -25.85 -23.28 -13.99
CA VAL A 621 -26.93 -22.63 -14.73
C VAL A 621 -27.93 -23.68 -15.17
N THR A 622 -29.18 -23.53 -14.74
CA THR A 622 -30.30 -24.40 -15.10
C THR A 622 -31.20 -23.68 -16.08
N GLY A 623 -31.26 -24.17 -17.32
CA GLY A 623 -32.07 -23.61 -18.40
C GLY A 623 -32.37 -24.68 -19.46
N ASP A 624 -33.51 -24.60 -20.13
CA ASP A 624 -33.92 -25.54 -21.20
C ASP A 624 -33.94 -27.04 -20.79
N GLY A 625 -34.07 -27.33 -19.48
CA GLY A 625 -34.07 -28.69 -18.94
C GLY A 625 -32.69 -29.33 -18.76
N GLN A 626 -31.61 -28.57 -18.96
CA GLN A 626 -30.23 -28.99 -18.72
C GLN A 626 -29.60 -28.16 -17.60
N VAL A 627 -28.66 -28.77 -16.87
CA VAL A 627 -27.80 -28.08 -15.88
C VAL A 627 -26.41 -27.99 -16.48
N ARG A 628 -25.91 -26.77 -16.63
CA ARG A 628 -24.56 -26.47 -17.14
C ARG A 628 -23.72 -25.96 -15.99
N THR A 629 -22.46 -26.36 -15.92
CA THR A 629 -21.60 -26.01 -14.79
C THR A 629 -20.29 -25.40 -15.27
N GLU A 630 -19.91 -24.28 -14.68
CA GLU A 630 -18.60 -23.63 -14.84
C GLU A 630 -17.88 -23.54 -13.48
N ARG A 631 -16.56 -23.43 -13.50
CA ARG A 631 -15.74 -23.31 -12.29
C ARG A 631 -14.75 -22.17 -12.43
N ILE A 632 -14.60 -21.39 -11.37
CA ILE A 632 -13.62 -20.31 -11.26
C ILE A 632 -12.92 -20.35 -9.91
N VAL A 633 -11.71 -19.79 -9.84
CA VAL A 633 -10.96 -19.63 -8.59
C VAL A 633 -10.82 -18.14 -8.25
N GLU A 634 -10.80 -17.30 -9.28
CA GLU A 634 -10.73 -15.85 -9.15
C GLU A 634 -12.02 -15.30 -8.51
N GLN A 635 -11.85 -14.46 -7.49
CA GLN A 635 -12.94 -13.91 -6.69
C GLN A 635 -13.27 -12.47 -7.12
N THR A 636 -13.41 -12.27 -8.43
CA THR A 636 -13.67 -10.95 -9.03
C THR A 636 -15.02 -10.93 -9.73
N GLU A 637 -15.61 -9.73 -9.84
CA GLU A 637 -16.84 -9.53 -10.63
C GLU A 637 -16.64 -9.97 -12.08
N GLU A 638 -15.50 -9.63 -12.68
CA GLU A 638 -15.13 -10.02 -14.04
C GLU A 638 -15.15 -11.53 -14.26
N ALA A 639 -14.48 -12.29 -13.38
CA ALA A 639 -14.39 -13.73 -13.49
C ALA A 639 -15.76 -14.39 -13.30
N LEU A 640 -16.55 -13.91 -12.33
CA LEU A 640 -17.88 -14.41 -12.05
C LEU A 640 -18.85 -14.14 -13.20
N SER A 641 -18.90 -12.90 -13.71
CA SER A 641 -19.75 -12.53 -14.86
C SER A 641 -19.36 -13.30 -16.12
N ASN A 642 -18.06 -13.45 -16.40
CA ASN A 642 -17.62 -14.24 -17.54
C ASN A 642 -18.01 -15.71 -17.40
N ALA A 643 -17.91 -16.29 -16.19
CA ALA A 643 -18.33 -17.67 -15.95
C ALA A 643 -19.84 -17.87 -16.10
N ILE A 644 -20.65 -16.94 -15.58
CA ILE A 644 -22.12 -16.97 -15.74
C ILE A 644 -22.49 -16.85 -17.21
N ARG A 645 -21.92 -15.87 -17.93
CA ARG A 645 -22.13 -15.71 -19.38
C ARG A 645 -21.74 -16.97 -20.14
N LYS A 646 -20.61 -17.57 -19.81
CA LYS A 646 -20.15 -18.81 -20.43
C LYS A 646 -21.14 -19.95 -20.20
N ALA A 647 -21.61 -20.14 -18.97
CA ALA A 647 -22.60 -21.16 -18.66
C ALA A 647 -23.97 -20.91 -19.37
N LEU A 648 -24.36 -19.63 -19.53
CA LEU A 648 -25.58 -19.24 -20.25
C LEU A 648 -25.49 -19.40 -21.78
N THR A 649 -24.30 -19.13 -22.34
CA THR A 649 -24.05 -19.13 -23.79
C THR A 649 -23.48 -20.44 -24.31
N ALA A 650 -23.07 -21.36 -23.44
CA ALA A 650 -22.61 -22.69 -23.78
C ALA A 650 -23.62 -23.39 -24.69
N LYS A 651 -23.36 -23.36 -26.00
CA LYS A 651 -24.07 -24.19 -26.99
C LYS A 651 -23.58 -25.62 -26.83
N ASP A 652 -24.39 -26.61 -27.23
CA ASP A 652 -23.94 -27.99 -27.40
C ASP A 652 -22.89 -28.01 -28.52
N GLN A 653 -21.65 -27.67 -28.16
CA GLN A 653 -20.51 -27.62 -29.07
C GLN A 653 -20.13 -29.05 -29.41
N LYS A 654 -20.08 -29.36 -30.70
CA LYS A 654 -19.65 -30.67 -31.20
C LYS A 654 -18.30 -30.54 -31.86
N ILE A 655 -17.39 -31.43 -31.46
CA ILE A 655 -16.12 -31.64 -32.14
C ILE A 655 -16.18 -32.97 -32.88
N TYR A 656 -16.00 -32.91 -34.20
CA TYR A 656 -15.95 -34.08 -35.06
C TYR A 656 -14.51 -34.39 -35.40
N PHE A 657 -14.06 -35.60 -35.06
CA PHE A 657 -12.75 -36.10 -35.45
C PHE A 657 -12.88 -36.90 -36.75
N THR A 658 -12.02 -36.61 -37.73
CA THR A 658 -11.98 -37.35 -38.99
C THR A 658 -11.58 -38.82 -38.76
N GLY A 659 -12.02 -39.68 -39.67
CA GLY A 659 -11.59 -41.07 -39.69
C GLY A 659 -11.49 -41.62 -41.11
N GLY A 660 -10.69 -42.67 -41.26
CA GLY A 660 -10.50 -43.39 -42.52
C GLY A 660 -9.10 -43.23 -43.12
N HIS A 661 -8.26 -42.38 -42.54
CA HIS A 661 -6.93 -42.05 -43.01
C HIS A 661 -5.83 -42.49 -42.03
N GLY A 662 -6.17 -43.33 -41.04
CA GLY A 662 -5.21 -43.84 -40.04
C GLY A 662 -4.98 -42.88 -38.87
N GLU A 663 -5.94 -42.00 -38.60
CA GLU A 663 -5.89 -41.05 -37.49
C GLU A 663 -5.83 -41.72 -36.10
N GLY A 664 -5.39 -40.95 -35.10
CA GLY A 664 -5.27 -41.41 -33.72
C GLY A 664 -6.60 -41.86 -33.09
N ASP A 665 -6.58 -42.94 -32.30
CA ASP A 665 -7.78 -43.50 -31.68
C ASP A 665 -8.08 -42.84 -30.32
N LEU A 666 -9.21 -42.12 -30.27
CA LEU A 666 -9.75 -41.47 -29.08
C LEU A 666 -10.30 -42.43 -28.02
N ASN A 667 -10.45 -43.71 -28.31
CA ASN A 667 -10.91 -44.72 -27.37
C ASN A 667 -9.76 -45.57 -26.82
N GLN A 668 -8.57 -45.46 -27.41
CA GLN A 668 -7.39 -46.20 -27.00
C GLN A 668 -6.78 -45.59 -25.72
N VAL A 669 -6.52 -46.47 -24.74
CA VAL A 669 -6.14 -46.10 -23.36
C VAL A 669 -4.65 -46.28 -23.05
N ASP A 670 -3.88 -46.84 -23.97
CA ASP A 670 -2.42 -46.96 -23.82
C ASP A 670 -1.73 -45.60 -24.08
N GLY A 671 -0.40 -45.56 -24.00
CA GLY A 671 0.37 -44.31 -24.11
C GLY A 671 0.15 -43.56 -25.42
N ASP A 672 0.00 -44.29 -26.53
CA ASP A 672 -0.11 -43.74 -27.89
C ASP A 672 -1.56 -43.36 -28.25
N GLY A 673 -2.55 -43.80 -27.46
CA GLY A 673 -3.96 -43.44 -27.64
C GLY A 673 -4.33 -42.04 -27.15
N PHE A 674 -5.59 -41.63 -27.38
CA PHE A 674 -6.09 -40.27 -27.08
C PHE A 674 -7.33 -40.25 -26.16
N SER A 675 -7.55 -41.31 -25.37
CA SER A 675 -8.69 -41.39 -24.43
C SER A 675 -8.73 -40.27 -23.38
N ILE A 676 -7.59 -39.77 -22.92
CA ILE A 676 -7.52 -38.67 -21.95
C ILE A 676 -7.97 -37.36 -22.60
N LEU A 677 -7.58 -37.10 -23.85
CA LEU A 677 -8.08 -35.98 -24.65
C LEU A 677 -9.60 -36.05 -24.77
N LYS A 678 -10.16 -37.20 -25.18
CA LYS A 678 -11.62 -37.41 -25.26
C LYS A 678 -12.30 -37.11 -23.92
N GLY A 679 -11.71 -37.55 -22.81
CA GLY A 679 -12.18 -37.26 -21.46
C GLY A 679 -12.18 -35.76 -21.14
N ARG A 680 -11.08 -35.05 -21.43
CA ARG A 680 -10.95 -33.61 -21.17
C ARG A 680 -11.96 -32.78 -21.96
N LEU A 681 -12.20 -33.11 -23.23
CA LEU A 681 -13.18 -32.42 -24.06
C LEU A 681 -14.60 -32.58 -23.51
N ARG A 682 -14.94 -33.78 -23.01
CA ARG A 682 -16.23 -34.01 -22.34
C ARG A 682 -16.36 -33.22 -21.04
N GLU A 683 -15.28 -33.06 -20.28
CA GLU A 683 -15.27 -32.20 -19.09
C GLU A 683 -15.49 -30.72 -19.44
N MET A 684 -15.18 -30.30 -20.67
CA MET A 684 -15.47 -28.96 -21.21
C MET A 684 -16.90 -28.84 -21.77
N ASN A 685 -17.77 -29.83 -21.54
CA ASN A 685 -19.12 -29.92 -22.11
C ASN A 685 -19.15 -29.94 -23.65
N ILE A 686 -18.09 -30.46 -24.29
CA ILE A 686 -18.03 -30.64 -25.74
C ILE A 686 -18.40 -32.08 -26.07
N GLU A 687 -19.38 -32.25 -26.95
CA GLU A 687 -19.73 -33.57 -27.49
C GLU A 687 -18.67 -34.01 -28.51
N VAL A 688 -18.03 -35.14 -28.24
CA VAL A 688 -16.97 -35.70 -29.09
C VAL A 688 -17.54 -36.78 -29.99
N ILE A 689 -17.48 -36.56 -31.30
CA ILE A 689 -17.90 -37.53 -32.33
C ILE A 689 -16.66 -37.97 -33.11
N ASP A 690 -16.37 -39.26 -33.07
CA ASP A 690 -15.20 -39.88 -33.69
C ASP A 690 -15.55 -40.61 -35.01
N GLY A 691 -14.57 -40.72 -35.90
CA GLY A 691 -14.69 -41.51 -37.12
C GLY A 691 -15.53 -40.88 -38.22
N LEU A 692 -15.53 -39.55 -38.35
CA LEU A 692 -16.25 -38.86 -39.42
C LEU A 692 -15.63 -39.17 -40.79
N THR A 693 -16.42 -39.80 -41.66
CA THR A 693 -16.07 -39.98 -43.07
C THR A 693 -16.32 -38.68 -43.84
N VAL A 694 -15.27 -37.91 -44.08
CA VAL A 694 -15.36 -36.59 -44.73
C VAL A 694 -15.92 -36.65 -46.16
N GLN A 695 -15.81 -37.81 -46.83
CA GLN A 695 -16.35 -38.04 -48.17
C GLN A 695 -17.87 -37.78 -48.27
N ASP A 696 -18.61 -38.01 -47.19
CA ASP A 696 -20.06 -37.78 -47.11
C ASP A 696 -20.42 -36.32 -46.80
N GLY A 697 -19.41 -35.46 -46.62
CA GLY A 697 -19.53 -34.06 -46.21
C GLY A 697 -19.38 -33.87 -44.70
N VAL A 698 -19.02 -32.64 -44.30
CA VAL A 698 -18.94 -32.27 -42.88
C VAL A 698 -20.34 -31.85 -42.38
N PRO A 699 -20.87 -32.44 -41.30
CA PRO A 699 -22.19 -32.11 -40.77
C PRO A 699 -22.36 -30.62 -40.44
N GLU A 700 -23.58 -30.10 -40.58
CA GLU A 700 -23.84 -28.68 -40.30
C GLU A 700 -23.73 -28.29 -38.82
N ASP A 701 -23.88 -29.26 -37.91
CA ASP A 701 -23.73 -29.06 -36.47
C ASP A 701 -22.28 -29.24 -35.98
N ALA A 702 -21.32 -29.49 -36.89
CA ALA A 702 -19.91 -29.53 -36.55
C ALA A 702 -19.40 -28.12 -36.22
N GLY A 703 -19.24 -27.81 -34.94
CA GLY A 703 -18.65 -26.54 -34.50
C GLY A 703 -17.14 -26.52 -34.75
N ILE A 704 -16.48 -27.65 -34.48
CA ILE A 704 -15.05 -27.85 -34.68
C ILE A 704 -14.85 -29.15 -35.47
N LEU A 705 -14.06 -29.10 -36.53
CA LEU A 705 -13.53 -30.28 -37.21
C LEU A 705 -12.09 -30.51 -36.76
N ALA A 706 -11.79 -31.68 -36.21
CA ALA A 706 -10.46 -32.06 -35.75
C ALA A 706 -9.84 -33.14 -36.65
N VAL A 707 -8.59 -32.93 -37.04
CA VAL A 707 -7.78 -33.91 -37.77
C VAL A 707 -6.58 -34.26 -36.89
N LEU A 708 -6.43 -35.55 -36.60
CA LEU A 708 -5.47 -36.06 -35.61
C LEU A 708 -4.51 -37.06 -36.28
N SER A 709 -3.31 -36.59 -36.65
CA SER A 709 -2.24 -37.38 -37.28
C SER A 709 -2.70 -38.36 -38.39
N PRO A 710 -3.18 -37.86 -39.53
CA PRO A 710 -3.59 -38.70 -40.64
C PRO A 710 -2.36 -39.36 -41.29
N GLN A 711 -2.40 -40.67 -41.46
CA GLN A 711 -1.33 -41.49 -42.05
C GLN A 711 -1.50 -41.70 -43.56
N ALA A 712 -2.70 -41.47 -44.08
CA ALA A 712 -3.05 -41.58 -45.49
C ALA A 712 -3.51 -40.23 -46.05
N ARG A 713 -3.35 -40.07 -47.36
CA ARG A 713 -3.70 -38.85 -48.07
C ARG A 713 -5.22 -38.69 -48.21
N PHE A 714 -5.75 -37.51 -47.88
CA PHE A 714 -7.11 -37.11 -48.21
C PHE A 714 -7.30 -36.96 -49.73
N SER A 715 -8.42 -37.44 -50.23
CA SER A 715 -8.81 -37.28 -51.62
C SER A 715 -9.18 -35.80 -51.91
N PRO A 716 -9.08 -35.34 -53.16
CA PRO A 716 -9.45 -33.96 -53.51
C PRO A 716 -10.89 -33.58 -53.13
N ALA A 717 -11.81 -34.54 -53.13
CA ALA A 717 -13.20 -34.31 -52.73
C ALA A 717 -13.33 -34.09 -51.21
N GLU A 718 -12.55 -34.81 -50.40
CA GLU A 718 -12.52 -34.63 -48.96
C GLU A 718 -11.89 -33.30 -48.57
N VAL A 719 -10.77 -32.93 -49.20
CA VAL A 719 -10.13 -31.63 -48.98
C VAL A 719 -11.08 -30.48 -49.31
N GLU A 720 -11.87 -30.61 -50.38
CA GLU A 720 -12.88 -29.60 -50.74
C GLU A 720 -14.04 -29.54 -49.73
N ALA A 721 -14.44 -30.66 -49.12
CA ALA A 721 -15.44 -30.67 -48.06
C ALA A 721 -14.93 -29.93 -46.80
N ILE A 722 -13.66 -30.14 -46.43
CA ILE A 722 -13.00 -29.41 -45.33
C ILE A 722 -12.89 -27.92 -45.67
N ARG A 723 -12.49 -27.58 -46.91
CA ARG A 723 -12.43 -26.20 -47.39
C ARG A 723 -13.78 -25.50 -47.24
N ARG A 724 -14.86 -26.15 -47.67
CA ARG A 724 -16.22 -25.60 -47.57
C ARG A 724 -16.63 -25.35 -46.12
N HIS A 725 -16.31 -26.26 -45.21
CA HIS A 725 -16.56 -26.10 -43.77
C HIS A 725 -15.87 -24.84 -43.21
N LEU A 726 -14.59 -24.65 -43.56
CA LEU A 726 -13.83 -23.47 -43.14
C LEU A 726 -14.38 -22.18 -43.79
N GLN A 727 -14.69 -22.20 -45.08
CA GLN A 727 -15.27 -21.03 -45.77
C GLN A 727 -16.65 -20.63 -45.22
N GLN A 728 -17.39 -21.53 -44.58
CA GLN A 728 -18.63 -21.21 -43.88
C GLN A 728 -18.43 -20.52 -42.52
N GLY A 729 -17.18 -20.21 -42.14
CA GLY A 729 -16.86 -19.55 -40.87
C GLY A 729 -16.72 -20.50 -39.69
N ARG A 730 -16.61 -21.82 -39.94
CA ARG A 730 -16.47 -22.83 -38.88
C ARG A 730 -15.02 -23.12 -38.56
N SER A 731 -14.80 -23.70 -37.39
CA SER A 731 -13.47 -23.87 -36.82
C SER A 731 -12.87 -25.24 -37.14
N ALA A 732 -11.53 -25.31 -37.17
CA ALA A 732 -10.81 -26.58 -37.28
C ALA A 732 -9.55 -26.64 -36.41
N LEU A 733 -9.25 -27.85 -35.93
CA LEU A 733 -8.04 -28.19 -35.21
C LEU A 733 -7.23 -29.20 -36.03
N PHE A 734 -6.01 -28.86 -36.41
CA PHE A 734 -5.11 -29.74 -37.14
C PHE A 734 -3.91 -30.07 -36.26
N LEU A 735 -3.81 -31.33 -35.85
CA LEU A 735 -2.63 -31.86 -35.15
C LEU A 735 -1.93 -32.82 -36.12
N LEU A 736 -0.79 -32.39 -36.68
CA LEU A 736 -0.20 -33.01 -37.86
C LEU A 736 1.27 -33.36 -37.64
N ASP A 737 1.55 -34.66 -37.56
CA ASP A 737 2.91 -35.20 -37.37
C ASP A 737 3.76 -35.11 -38.64
N PRO A 738 5.09 -35.14 -38.53
CA PRO A 738 5.99 -35.30 -39.68
C PRO A 738 5.72 -36.61 -40.44
N GLY A 739 5.90 -36.59 -41.75
CA GLY A 739 5.75 -37.78 -42.59
C GLY A 739 5.06 -37.51 -43.92
N PRO A 740 4.34 -38.50 -44.48
CA PRO A 740 3.83 -38.46 -45.84
C PRO A 740 2.81 -37.33 -46.05
N MET A 741 2.78 -36.80 -47.27
CA MET A 741 1.86 -35.73 -47.66
C MET A 741 0.40 -36.15 -47.45
N THR A 742 -0.30 -35.38 -46.64
CA THR A 742 -1.70 -35.62 -46.24
C THR A 742 -2.68 -35.11 -47.28
N GLY A 743 -2.26 -34.19 -48.16
CA GLY A 743 -3.13 -33.47 -49.08
C GLY A 743 -3.76 -32.22 -48.46
N LEU A 744 -3.61 -32.00 -47.16
CA LEU A 744 -4.06 -30.81 -46.45
C LEU A 744 -3.08 -29.63 -46.60
N GLU A 745 -1.85 -29.88 -47.05
CA GLU A 745 -0.81 -28.85 -47.19
C GLU A 745 -1.28 -27.71 -48.10
N GLY A 746 -1.92 -28.04 -49.23
CA GLY A 746 -2.46 -27.03 -50.15
C GLY A 746 -3.69 -26.30 -49.60
N LEU A 747 -4.48 -26.93 -48.72
CA LEU A 747 -5.59 -26.26 -48.04
C LEU A 747 -5.05 -25.26 -47.01
N LEU A 748 -4.05 -25.65 -46.23
CA LEU A 748 -3.46 -24.79 -45.21
C LEU A 748 -2.67 -23.62 -45.82
N ASP A 749 -2.07 -23.82 -46.99
CA ASP A 749 -1.42 -22.75 -47.77
C ASP A 749 -2.43 -21.65 -48.20
N ASP A 750 -3.69 -22.01 -48.52
CA ASP A 750 -4.76 -21.03 -48.80
C ASP A 750 -4.99 -20.07 -47.61
N TYR A 751 -4.74 -20.56 -46.39
CA TYR A 751 -4.84 -19.85 -45.11
C TYR A 751 -3.47 -19.35 -44.60
N SER A 752 -2.47 -19.24 -45.48
CA SER A 752 -1.13 -18.74 -45.17
C SER A 752 -0.35 -19.59 -44.14
N VAL A 753 -0.67 -20.88 -44.00
CA VAL A 753 0.04 -21.82 -43.11
C VAL A 753 0.89 -22.78 -43.94
N GLU A 754 2.20 -22.77 -43.72
CA GLU A 754 3.15 -23.70 -44.31
C GLU A 754 3.49 -24.82 -43.32
N LEU A 755 3.36 -26.07 -43.77
CA LEU A 755 3.79 -27.26 -43.03
C LEU A 755 5.19 -27.70 -43.50
N GLY A 756 6.12 -27.78 -42.56
CA GLY A 756 7.46 -28.31 -42.80
C GLY A 756 7.45 -29.78 -43.16
N GLN A 757 8.22 -30.14 -44.19
CA GLN A 757 8.60 -31.53 -44.47
C GLN A 757 9.90 -31.85 -43.72
N ASP A 758 9.84 -31.69 -42.41
CA ASP A 758 10.96 -31.77 -41.48
C ASP A 758 10.48 -32.32 -40.13
N PHE A 759 11.42 -32.63 -39.24
CA PHE A 759 11.16 -32.80 -37.82
C PHE A 759 12.15 -31.99 -37.01
N VAL A 760 11.76 -31.55 -35.81
CA VAL A 760 12.53 -30.60 -35.02
C VAL A 760 13.40 -31.32 -34.02
N VAL A 761 14.68 -30.98 -34.02
CA VAL A 761 15.69 -31.48 -33.10
C VAL A 761 16.09 -30.38 -32.13
N ASP A 762 16.07 -30.68 -30.84
CA ASP A 762 16.37 -29.73 -29.76
C ASP A 762 17.64 -30.11 -28.99
N LEU A 763 18.67 -29.26 -29.11
CA LEU A 763 19.94 -29.37 -28.38
C LEU A 763 20.10 -28.30 -27.29
N SER A 764 19.01 -27.70 -26.82
CA SER A 764 19.04 -26.72 -25.71
C SER A 764 19.59 -27.29 -24.41
N GLY A 765 19.60 -28.62 -24.25
CA GLY A 765 20.00 -29.32 -23.03
C GLY A 765 18.88 -29.42 -21.99
N ILE A 766 17.79 -28.68 -22.16
CA ILE A 766 16.66 -28.64 -21.21
C ILE A 766 15.94 -29.99 -21.18
N GLY A 767 15.59 -30.54 -22.34
CA GLY A 767 15.00 -31.88 -22.44
C GLY A 767 15.92 -32.98 -21.91
N GLN A 768 17.21 -32.90 -22.21
CA GLN A 768 18.23 -33.87 -21.78
C GLN A 768 18.42 -33.89 -20.26
N MET A 769 18.39 -32.72 -19.60
CA MET A 769 18.41 -32.62 -18.14
C MET A 769 17.21 -33.32 -17.50
N MET A 770 16.08 -33.43 -18.22
CA MET A 770 14.86 -34.11 -17.78
C MET A 770 14.69 -35.51 -18.36
N GLY A 771 15.72 -36.05 -19.01
CA GLY A 771 15.72 -37.41 -19.56
C GLY A 771 14.94 -37.58 -20.86
N ALA A 772 14.56 -36.49 -21.53
CA ALA A 772 13.96 -36.53 -22.86
C ALA A 772 15.02 -36.63 -23.97
N ASP A 773 14.66 -37.28 -25.08
CA ASP A 773 15.51 -37.37 -26.27
C ASP A 773 15.57 -36.01 -27.01
N VAL A 774 16.58 -35.83 -27.86
CA VAL A 774 16.73 -34.64 -28.72
C VAL A 774 15.58 -34.48 -29.71
N SER A 775 14.86 -35.56 -30.01
CA SER A 775 13.64 -35.54 -30.82
C SER A 775 12.40 -35.05 -30.08
N VAL A 776 12.50 -34.69 -28.80
CA VAL A 776 11.39 -34.15 -28.00
C VAL A 776 11.69 -32.70 -27.61
N PRO A 777 11.49 -31.74 -28.52
CA PRO A 777 11.53 -30.31 -28.20
C PRO A 777 10.77 -29.95 -26.92
N VAL A 778 11.45 -29.20 -26.05
CA VAL A 778 10.84 -28.64 -24.83
C VAL A 778 10.61 -27.16 -25.05
N VAL A 779 9.34 -26.75 -25.02
CA VAL A 779 8.94 -25.38 -25.31
C VAL A 779 8.65 -24.62 -24.03
N LEU A 780 9.35 -23.49 -23.89
CA LEU A 780 9.19 -22.50 -22.83
C LEU A 780 8.75 -21.14 -23.37
N ASN A 781 8.92 -20.93 -24.69
CA ASN A 781 8.66 -19.66 -25.35
C ASN A 781 7.31 -19.71 -26.06
N TYR A 782 6.34 -18.94 -25.55
CA TYR A 782 5.01 -18.82 -26.14
C TYR A 782 4.77 -17.38 -26.58
N ALA A 783 4.08 -17.20 -27.70
CA ALA A 783 3.56 -15.90 -28.08
C ALA A 783 2.45 -15.47 -27.12
N ARG A 784 2.18 -14.16 -27.05
CA ARG A 784 0.99 -13.63 -26.38
C ARG A 784 -0.23 -13.89 -27.26
N HIS A 785 -1.03 -14.89 -26.92
CA HIS A 785 -2.28 -15.23 -27.60
C HIS A 785 -3.24 -15.88 -26.59
N PRO A 786 -4.58 -15.76 -26.73
CA PRO A 786 -5.53 -16.39 -25.81
C PRO A 786 -5.32 -17.90 -25.62
N VAL A 787 -4.87 -18.59 -26.66
CA VAL A 787 -4.54 -20.04 -26.61
C VAL A 787 -3.39 -20.34 -25.64
N THR A 788 -2.43 -19.43 -25.50
CA THR A 788 -1.20 -19.60 -24.73
C THR A 788 -1.19 -18.83 -23.41
N GLU A 789 -2.26 -18.07 -23.11
CA GLU A 789 -2.38 -17.21 -21.93
C GLU A 789 -1.96 -17.90 -20.63
N LYS A 790 -2.56 -19.06 -20.33
CA LYS A 790 -2.25 -19.84 -19.11
C LYS A 790 -0.87 -20.49 -19.13
N VAL A 791 -0.39 -20.87 -20.31
CA VAL A 791 0.87 -21.61 -20.46
C VAL A 791 2.09 -20.67 -20.42
N SER A 792 1.91 -19.43 -20.89
CA SER A 792 2.94 -18.38 -20.90
C SER A 792 3.41 -17.92 -19.51
N GLN A 793 2.71 -18.33 -18.45
CA GLN A 793 3.01 -18.02 -17.05
C GLN A 793 4.13 -18.90 -16.44
N GLY A 794 5.12 -19.30 -17.25
CA GLY A 794 6.27 -20.08 -16.81
C GLY A 794 6.09 -21.60 -16.85
N MET A 795 5.11 -22.13 -17.60
CA MET A 795 4.95 -23.57 -17.80
C MET A 795 5.70 -24.08 -19.04
N MET A 796 5.98 -25.37 -19.09
CA MET A 796 6.69 -26.04 -20.20
C MET A 796 5.80 -27.07 -20.91
N SER A 797 6.02 -27.25 -22.21
CA SER A 797 5.33 -28.27 -23.03
C SER A 797 6.34 -29.11 -23.80
N PHE A 798 5.97 -30.35 -24.12
CA PHE A 798 6.82 -31.35 -24.77
C PHE A 798 6.20 -31.78 -26.08
N PHE A 799 6.98 -31.74 -27.16
CA PHE A 799 6.48 -32.06 -28.49
C PHE A 799 7.33 -33.13 -29.17
N PRO A 800 7.07 -34.42 -28.92
CA PRO A 800 7.82 -35.50 -29.56
C PRO A 800 7.68 -35.47 -31.08
N TRP A 801 8.82 -35.54 -31.78
CA TRP A 801 8.89 -35.60 -33.25
C TRP A 801 8.15 -34.47 -33.97
N ALA A 802 8.00 -33.28 -33.37
CA ALA A 802 7.24 -32.22 -34.02
C ALA A 802 7.84 -31.75 -35.35
N ARG A 803 6.99 -31.40 -36.32
CA ARG A 803 7.37 -30.66 -37.54
C ARG A 803 7.24 -29.15 -37.36
N SER A 804 7.93 -28.40 -38.21
CA SER A 804 7.77 -26.96 -38.27
C SER A 804 6.40 -26.56 -38.84
N VAL A 805 5.80 -25.52 -38.25
CA VAL A 805 4.55 -24.90 -38.72
C VAL A 805 4.74 -23.39 -38.72
N SER A 806 4.77 -22.78 -39.90
CA SER A 806 5.13 -21.37 -40.06
C SER A 806 4.13 -20.60 -40.93
N PRO A 807 3.93 -19.29 -40.67
CA PRO A 807 3.21 -18.42 -41.57
C PRO A 807 3.96 -18.22 -42.89
N THR A 808 3.26 -18.28 -44.02
CA THR A 808 3.80 -17.91 -45.34
C THR A 808 3.26 -16.56 -45.81
N ALA A 809 3.97 -15.93 -46.75
CA ALA A 809 3.63 -14.63 -47.31
C ALA A 809 2.55 -14.68 -48.40
N HIS A 810 2.14 -15.86 -48.86
CA HIS A 810 1.09 -16.02 -49.87
C HIS A 810 -0.28 -15.68 -49.26
N ARG A 811 -0.88 -14.56 -49.67
CA ARG A 811 -2.14 -14.02 -49.13
C ARG A 811 -3.32 -14.28 -50.06
N THR A 812 -3.75 -15.53 -50.19
CA THR A 812 -4.94 -15.83 -51.02
C THR A 812 -6.23 -15.38 -50.33
N LEU A 813 -6.33 -15.60 -49.01
CA LEU A 813 -7.50 -15.24 -48.18
C LEU A 813 -7.25 -14.12 -47.16
N ASN A 814 -6.05 -13.50 -47.20
CA ASN A 814 -5.58 -12.47 -46.26
C ASN A 814 -5.95 -12.72 -44.76
N PRO A 815 -5.66 -13.92 -44.22
CA PRO A 815 -6.01 -14.23 -42.84
C PRO A 815 -5.11 -13.52 -41.82
N GLU A 816 -5.62 -13.32 -40.62
CA GLU A 816 -4.83 -12.97 -39.43
C GLU A 816 -4.17 -14.26 -38.92
N ILE A 817 -2.84 -14.32 -38.95
CA ILE A 817 -2.07 -15.50 -38.53
C ILE A 817 -1.05 -15.14 -37.46
N GLU A 818 -1.04 -15.90 -36.37
CA GLU A 818 -0.14 -15.72 -35.25
C GLU A 818 0.57 -17.03 -34.92
N LYS A 819 1.88 -16.97 -34.69
CA LYS A 819 2.64 -18.11 -34.16
C LYS A 819 2.31 -18.27 -32.68
N LEU A 820 2.12 -19.50 -32.22
CA LEU A 820 1.75 -19.78 -30.84
C LEU A 820 2.95 -20.09 -29.96
N LEU A 821 3.86 -20.92 -30.45
CA LEU A 821 4.91 -21.50 -29.62
C LEU A 821 6.19 -21.79 -30.41
N PHE A 822 7.32 -21.57 -29.75
CA PHE A 822 8.64 -21.55 -30.38
C PHE A 822 9.63 -22.43 -29.62
N THR A 823 10.41 -23.20 -30.36
CA THR A 823 11.56 -23.92 -29.82
C THR A 823 12.70 -22.98 -29.45
N HIS A 824 13.71 -23.52 -28.75
CA HIS A 824 14.92 -22.77 -28.41
C HIS A 824 15.75 -22.40 -29.66
N GLN A 825 16.57 -21.35 -29.59
CA GLN A 825 17.41 -20.92 -30.72
C GLN A 825 18.46 -21.95 -31.17
N SER A 826 18.80 -22.90 -30.29
CA SER A 826 19.73 -24.01 -30.61
C SER A 826 19.05 -25.20 -31.29
N SER A 827 17.74 -25.18 -31.48
CA SER A 827 17.03 -26.20 -32.26
C SER A 827 17.21 -25.99 -33.76
N TRP A 828 16.88 -27.00 -34.56
CA TRP A 828 16.72 -26.88 -36.01
C TRP A 828 15.63 -27.82 -36.50
N ALA A 829 15.09 -27.53 -37.68
CA ALA A 829 14.20 -28.40 -38.41
C ALA A 829 15.03 -29.24 -39.41
N GLU A 830 15.14 -30.53 -39.14
CA GLU A 830 15.87 -31.54 -39.91
C GLU A 830 15.02 -32.02 -41.08
N LYS A 831 15.51 -31.82 -42.31
CA LYS A 831 14.78 -32.25 -43.52
C LYS A 831 15.07 -33.70 -43.92
N ASP A 832 16.12 -34.33 -43.40
CA ASP A 832 16.34 -35.77 -43.60
C ASP A 832 15.37 -36.59 -42.73
N LEU A 833 14.23 -36.98 -43.31
CA LEU A 833 13.24 -37.83 -42.66
C LEU A 833 13.64 -39.33 -42.59
N GLY A 834 14.87 -39.69 -43.00
CA GLY A 834 15.41 -41.05 -42.92
C GLY A 834 15.25 -41.71 -41.53
N PRO A 835 15.59 -41.03 -40.42
CA PRO A 835 15.40 -41.53 -39.06
C PRO A 835 13.95 -41.83 -38.68
N LEU A 836 12.99 -41.09 -39.22
CA LEU A 836 11.55 -41.30 -39.00
C LEU A 836 10.98 -42.44 -39.85
N THR A 837 11.50 -42.61 -41.06
CA THR A 837 10.99 -43.59 -42.04
C THR A 837 11.70 -44.95 -41.98
N GLY A 838 12.63 -45.13 -41.04
CA GLY A 838 13.41 -46.36 -40.87
C GLY A 838 14.51 -46.56 -41.93
N GLY A 839 14.91 -45.50 -42.64
CA GLY A 839 16.00 -45.49 -43.61
C GLY A 839 17.38 -45.23 -42.98
N GLU A 840 18.45 -45.38 -43.77
CA GLU A 840 19.78 -44.91 -43.35
C GLU A 840 19.82 -43.37 -43.39
N GLY A 841 19.70 -42.73 -42.23
CA GLY A 841 19.85 -41.28 -42.05
C GLY A 841 20.67 -40.97 -40.81
N LYS A 842 21.44 -39.87 -40.83
CA LYS A 842 22.20 -39.39 -39.66
C LYS A 842 21.61 -38.05 -39.23
N VAL A 843 21.07 -37.98 -38.02
CA VAL A 843 20.62 -36.72 -37.42
C VAL A 843 21.82 -35.79 -37.27
N GLY A 844 21.80 -34.65 -37.97
CA GLY A 844 22.91 -33.70 -37.92
C GLY A 844 22.67 -32.47 -38.78
N PHE A 845 22.75 -31.30 -38.16
CA PHE A 845 22.48 -30.02 -38.79
C PHE A 845 23.28 -29.77 -40.08
N ASP A 846 22.57 -29.62 -41.20
CA ASP A 846 23.10 -29.16 -42.49
C ASP A 846 22.68 -27.71 -42.76
N ALA A 847 23.67 -26.80 -42.75
CA ALA A 847 23.42 -25.36 -42.92
C ALA A 847 22.88 -24.95 -44.30
N GLU A 848 22.99 -25.81 -45.34
CA GLU A 848 22.45 -25.51 -46.68
C GLU A 848 20.97 -25.90 -46.82
N VAL A 849 20.52 -26.86 -46.03
CA VAL A 849 19.21 -27.52 -46.20
C VAL A 849 18.28 -27.26 -45.01
N ASP A 850 18.80 -27.32 -43.80
CA ASP A 850 18.03 -27.23 -42.56
C ASP A 850 17.75 -25.79 -42.14
N GLN A 851 16.62 -25.63 -41.47
CA GLN A 851 16.25 -24.35 -40.89
C GLN A 851 16.69 -24.30 -39.43
N ARG A 852 17.51 -23.31 -39.06
CA ARG A 852 17.90 -23.09 -37.67
C ARG A 852 16.81 -22.37 -36.89
N GLY A 853 16.67 -22.73 -35.61
CA GLY A 853 15.70 -22.17 -34.68
C GLY A 853 15.90 -20.68 -34.38
N PRO A 854 14.90 -20.04 -33.72
CA PRO A 854 13.72 -20.67 -33.12
C PRO A 854 12.69 -21.12 -34.16
N ILE A 855 12.24 -22.37 -34.07
CA ILE A 855 11.26 -22.98 -34.97
C ILE A 855 9.87 -22.86 -34.36
N SER A 856 8.91 -22.44 -35.15
CA SER A 856 7.50 -22.41 -34.75
C SER A 856 6.92 -23.81 -34.91
N LEU A 857 6.26 -24.32 -33.87
CA LEU A 857 5.60 -25.64 -33.92
C LEU A 857 4.07 -25.53 -34.02
N GLY A 858 3.52 -24.31 -33.92
CA GLY A 858 2.08 -24.13 -34.04
C GLY A 858 1.67 -22.69 -34.32
N VAL A 859 0.54 -22.54 -35.00
CA VAL A 859 -0.05 -21.26 -35.41
C VAL A 859 -1.55 -21.26 -35.15
N ALA A 860 -2.09 -20.06 -34.90
CA ALA A 860 -3.51 -19.77 -34.89
C ALA A 860 -3.85 -18.84 -36.06
N VAL A 861 -4.98 -19.10 -36.71
CA VAL A 861 -5.43 -18.37 -37.90
C VAL A 861 -6.88 -17.93 -37.73
N LYS A 862 -7.18 -16.68 -38.06
CA LYS A 862 -8.55 -16.18 -38.27
C LYS A 862 -8.71 -15.74 -39.72
N ALA A 863 -9.76 -16.19 -40.38
CA ALA A 863 -10.10 -15.77 -41.74
C ALA A 863 -11.58 -15.47 -41.84
N ASP A 864 -11.96 -14.52 -42.70
CA ASP A 864 -13.37 -14.16 -42.89
C ASP A 864 -14.13 -15.28 -43.62
N ALA A 865 -15.36 -15.55 -43.20
CA ALA A 865 -16.24 -16.48 -43.90
C ALA A 865 -16.62 -15.95 -45.30
N ASP A 866 -16.77 -16.86 -46.25
CA ASP A 866 -17.37 -16.56 -47.55
C ASP A 866 -18.89 -16.41 -47.39
N THR A 867 -19.33 -15.16 -47.29
CA THR A 867 -20.74 -14.78 -47.18
C THR A 867 -21.62 -15.32 -48.31
N SER A 868 -21.06 -15.67 -49.48
CA SER A 868 -21.81 -16.27 -50.59
C SER A 868 -22.24 -17.72 -50.32
N LEU A 869 -21.59 -18.40 -49.36
CA LEU A 869 -21.91 -19.75 -48.91
C LEU A 869 -22.86 -19.76 -47.70
N GLY A 870 -23.38 -18.60 -47.29
CA GLY A 870 -24.25 -18.45 -46.12
C GLY A 870 -23.49 -18.48 -44.78
N GLY A 871 -22.16 -18.33 -44.80
CA GLY A 871 -21.34 -18.21 -43.59
C GLY A 871 -21.40 -16.80 -43.00
N GLU A 872 -21.51 -16.71 -41.68
CA GLU A 872 -21.38 -15.47 -40.90
C GLU A 872 -20.22 -15.63 -39.90
N GLY A 873 -19.42 -14.58 -39.71
CA GLY A 873 -18.30 -14.56 -38.76
C GLY A 873 -16.93 -14.89 -39.37
N LYS A 874 -15.98 -15.29 -38.51
CA LYS A 874 -14.60 -15.65 -38.87
C LYS A 874 -14.35 -17.13 -38.61
N SER A 875 -13.80 -17.85 -39.59
CA SER A 875 -13.26 -19.20 -39.39
C SER A 875 -11.99 -19.13 -38.56
N ARG A 876 -11.87 -20.01 -37.57
CA ARG A 876 -10.70 -20.12 -36.70
C ARG A 876 -10.00 -21.44 -36.91
N ILE A 877 -8.69 -21.42 -37.06
CA ILE A 877 -7.89 -22.62 -37.30
C ILE A 877 -6.73 -22.62 -36.32
N VAL A 878 -6.52 -23.74 -35.63
CA VAL A 878 -5.28 -23.99 -34.88
C VAL A 878 -4.57 -25.15 -35.56
N VAL A 879 -3.29 -24.95 -35.87
CA VAL A 879 -2.43 -25.97 -36.47
C VAL A 879 -1.24 -26.17 -35.54
N ILE A 880 -1.02 -27.40 -35.09
CA ILE A 880 0.16 -27.80 -34.30
C ILE A 880 0.84 -28.95 -35.04
N GLY A 881 2.15 -28.84 -35.19
CA GLY A 881 2.99 -29.77 -35.95
C GLY A 881 3.29 -31.09 -35.23
N ASP A 882 2.43 -31.51 -34.31
CA ASP A 882 2.58 -32.69 -33.48
C ASP A 882 1.20 -33.04 -32.90
N ALA A 883 0.77 -34.28 -33.02
CA ALA A 883 -0.40 -34.84 -32.37
C ALA A 883 -0.04 -35.60 -31.10
N ASP A 884 1.15 -36.20 -31.03
CA ASP A 884 1.61 -37.01 -29.92
C ASP A 884 1.74 -36.20 -28.63
N PHE A 885 1.93 -34.88 -28.67
CA PHE A 885 1.85 -34.04 -27.46
C PHE A 885 0.49 -34.17 -26.73
N ALA A 886 -0.58 -34.54 -27.44
CA ALA A 886 -1.93 -34.76 -26.93
C ALA A 886 -2.27 -36.24 -26.66
N SER A 887 -1.35 -37.17 -26.95
CA SER A 887 -1.48 -38.60 -26.60
C SER A 887 -1.53 -38.80 -25.09
N ASN A 888 -2.03 -39.94 -24.63
CA ASN A 888 -2.16 -40.24 -23.20
C ASN A 888 -0.80 -40.17 -22.47
N GLN A 889 0.31 -40.48 -23.13
CA GLN A 889 1.66 -40.41 -22.59
C GLN A 889 2.09 -38.97 -22.26
N TYR A 890 1.75 -38.00 -23.12
CA TYR A 890 2.21 -36.62 -23.00
C TYR A 890 1.15 -35.64 -22.51
N PHE A 891 -0.13 -35.98 -22.59
CA PHE A 891 -1.23 -35.10 -22.21
C PHE A 891 -1.12 -34.56 -20.78
N GLY A 892 -0.74 -35.43 -19.84
CA GLY A 892 -0.56 -35.09 -18.43
C GLY A 892 0.79 -34.45 -18.09
N GLN A 893 1.69 -34.32 -19.06
CA GLN A 893 3.01 -33.73 -18.85
C GLN A 893 2.89 -32.20 -18.88
N GLN A 894 3.12 -31.59 -17.72
CA GLN A 894 3.23 -30.13 -17.57
C GLN A 894 2.07 -29.38 -18.23
N ALA A 895 2.30 -28.63 -19.31
CA ALA A 895 1.31 -27.75 -19.92
C ALA A 895 0.63 -28.28 -21.19
N ASN A 896 0.95 -29.48 -21.69
CA ASN A 896 0.40 -29.99 -22.96
C ASN A 896 -1.13 -29.99 -22.98
N GLY A 897 -1.75 -30.54 -21.93
CA GLY A 897 -3.20 -30.51 -21.78
C GLY A 897 -3.78 -29.10 -21.69
N GLN A 898 -3.07 -28.15 -21.07
CA GLN A 898 -3.52 -26.74 -20.98
C GLN A 898 -3.47 -26.03 -22.32
N LEU A 899 -2.43 -26.26 -23.12
CA LEU A 899 -2.31 -25.71 -24.46
C LEU A 899 -3.46 -26.20 -25.36
N LEU A 900 -3.81 -27.47 -25.26
CA LEU A 900 -4.90 -28.04 -26.04
C LEU A 900 -6.27 -27.52 -25.59
N VAL A 901 -6.49 -27.39 -24.28
CA VAL A 901 -7.69 -26.73 -23.73
C VAL A 901 -7.79 -25.30 -24.24
N GLY A 902 -6.70 -24.51 -24.19
CA GLY A 902 -6.66 -23.16 -24.73
C GLY A 902 -6.98 -23.10 -26.22
N SER A 903 -6.45 -24.05 -27.00
CA SER A 903 -6.70 -24.18 -28.44
C SER A 903 -8.17 -24.42 -28.75
N VAL A 904 -8.78 -25.40 -28.08
CA VAL A 904 -10.19 -25.77 -28.30
C VAL A 904 -11.14 -24.68 -27.78
N THR A 905 -10.84 -24.07 -26.64
CA THR A 905 -11.62 -22.94 -26.11
C THR A 905 -11.62 -21.77 -27.11
N TRP A 906 -10.47 -21.39 -27.65
CA TRP A 906 -10.40 -20.31 -28.64
C TRP A 906 -11.12 -20.64 -29.95
N LEU A 907 -11.03 -21.89 -30.42
CA LEU A 907 -11.78 -22.36 -31.60
C LEU A 907 -13.31 -22.34 -31.39
N SER A 908 -13.76 -22.65 -30.18
CA SER A 908 -15.17 -22.72 -29.78
C SER A 908 -15.78 -21.33 -29.52
N GLU A 909 -15.08 -20.49 -28.74
CA GLU A 909 -15.64 -19.31 -28.08
C GLU A 909 -15.15 -17.98 -28.66
N GLY A 910 -13.97 -17.94 -29.28
CA GLY A 910 -13.37 -16.69 -29.79
C GLY A 910 -12.70 -15.82 -28.74
N GLU A 911 -12.74 -14.50 -28.92
CA GLU A 911 -12.06 -13.48 -28.08
C GLU A 911 -13.01 -12.60 -27.25
N ASP A 912 -14.33 -12.78 -27.39
CA ASP A 912 -15.30 -11.96 -26.70
C ASP A 912 -15.31 -12.31 -25.21
N LYS A 913 -14.47 -11.68 -24.39
CA LYS A 913 -14.57 -11.67 -22.91
C LYS A 913 -15.22 -10.35 -22.48
N LEU A 914 -16.12 -10.39 -21.48
CA LEU A 914 -16.55 -9.16 -20.80
C LEU A 914 -15.32 -8.57 -20.12
N THR A 915 -15.02 -7.31 -20.40
CA THR A 915 -13.85 -6.62 -19.82
C THR A 915 -14.36 -5.72 -18.73
N ILE A 916 -14.48 -6.27 -17.52
CA ILE A 916 -14.95 -5.52 -16.36
C ILE A 916 -13.71 -4.98 -15.62
N PRO A 917 -13.52 -3.64 -15.56
CA PRO A 917 -12.36 -3.08 -14.90
C PRO A 917 -12.32 -3.49 -13.41
N PRO A 918 -11.16 -3.89 -12.87
CA PRO A 918 -11.07 -4.32 -11.49
C PRO A 918 -11.39 -3.16 -10.53
N LYS A 919 -12.49 -3.30 -9.78
CA LYS A 919 -12.86 -2.40 -8.69
C LYS A 919 -11.98 -2.70 -7.48
N ASN A 920 -10.79 -2.13 -7.48
CA ASN A 920 -9.91 -2.19 -6.32
C ASN A 920 -10.39 -1.16 -5.30
N PRO A 921 -10.65 -1.55 -4.03
CA PRO A 921 -10.86 -0.56 -2.99
C PRO A 921 -9.62 0.32 -2.96
N ARG A 922 -9.77 1.58 -3.36
CA ARG A 922 -8.78 2.58 -3.00
C ARG A 922 -8.79 2.60 -1.49
N PHE A 923 -7.74 2.04 -0.90
CA PHE A 923 -7.37 2.39 0.45
C PHE A 923 -7.03 3.87 0.39
N ASN A 924 -8.07 4.71 0.50
CA ASN A 924 -7.91 5.96 1.20
C ASN A 924 -7.86 5.52 2.67
N PRO A 925 -6.67 5.29 3.27
CA PRO A 925 -6.61 5.39 4.72
C PRO A 925 -7.33 6.69 5.07
N ILE A 926 -8.05 6.72 6.18
CA ILE A 926 -8.67 7.97 6.63
C ILE A 926 -7.52 8.97 6.77
N ASN A 927 -7.31 9.76 5.71
CA ASN A 927 -6.22 10.67 5.61
C ASN A 927 -6.78 11.89 6.31
N LEU A 928 -6.57 11.93 7.62
CA LEU A 928 -6.88 13.05 8.50
C LEU A 928 -6.03 14.28 8.15
N ALA A 929 -5.54 14.41 6.91
CA ALA A 929 -4.73 15.52 6.47
C ALA A 929 -5.60 16.77 6.23
N ASP A 930 -6.64 16.75 5.38
CA ASP A 930 -7.13 18.05 4.89
C ASP A 930 -8.60 18.44 5.13
N ILE A 931 -9.55 17.51 5.24
CA ILE A 931 -10.98 17.88 5.35
C ILE A 931 -11.72 17.13 6.47
N GLN A 932 -11.45 15.83 6.67
CA GLN A 932 -12.11 15.05 7.72
C GLN A 932 -11.51 15.29 9.11
N SER A 933 -10.22 15.64 9.24
CA SER A 933 -9.63 16.04 10.52
C SER A 933 -10.18 17.36 11.02
N LYS A 934 -10.35 18.35 10.13
CA LYS A 934 -11.05 19.59 10.47
C LYS A 934 -12.47 19.28 10.95
N THR A 935 -13.20 18.38 10.30
CA THR A 935 -14.58 18.04 10.71
C THR A 935 -14.62 17.31 12.07
N ILE A 936 -13.73 16.35 12.30
CA ILE A 936 -13.64 15.60 13.58
C ILE A 936 -13.10 16.50 14.70
N LEU A 937 -12.10 17.34 14.44
CA LEU A 937 -11.60 18.37 15.36
C LEU A 937 -12.70 19.39 15.65
N TRP A 938 -13.44 19.86 14.64
CA TRP A 938 -14.57 20.77 14.83
C TRP A 938 -15.68 20.14 15.66
N ILE A 939 -16.00 18.85 15.43
CA ILE A 939 -17.00 18.14 16.22
C ILE A 939 -16.51 17.90 17.67
N SER A 940 -15.24 17.57 17.86
CA SER A 940 -14.69 17.16 19.15
C SER A 940 -14.25 18.34 20.03
N VAL A 941 -13.74 19.40 19.43
CA VAL A 941 -13.21 20.60 20.09
C VAL A 941 -14.25 21.71 20.17
N PHE A 942 -15.14 21.82 19.17
CA PHE A 942 -16.16 22.86 19.16
C PHE A 942 -17.56 22.30 19.40
N VAL A 943 -18.06 21.30 18.66
CA VAL A 943 -19.46 20.86 18.81
C VAL A 943 -19.72 20.15 20.14
N LEU A 944 -18.85 19.25 20.60
CA LEU A 944 -19.02 18.56 21.88
C LEU A 944 -18.91 19.54 23.07
N PRO A 945 -17.86 20.40 23.15
CA PRO A 945 -17.75 21.38 24.23
C PRO A 945 -18.82 22.46 24.13
N PHE A 946 -19.26 22.84 22.93
CA PHE A 946 -20.39 23.76 22.75
C PHE A 946 -21.72 23.09 23.12
N ALA A 947 -21.93 21.80 22.86
CA ALA A 947 -23.11 21.06 23.33
C ALA A 947 -23.09 20.85 24.84
N VAL A 948 -21.91 20.66 25.45
CA VAL A 948 -21.72 20.62 26.91
C VAL A 948 -21.92 22.01 27.53
N ALA A 949 -21.43 23.07 26.90
CA ALA A 949 -21.63 24.45 27.33
C ALA A 949 -23.09 24.89 27.15
N LEU A 950 -23.74 24.51 26.05
CA LEU A 950 -25.15 24.78 25.77
C LEU A 950 -26.05 23.97 26.70
N SER A 951 -25.71 22.71 26.99
CA SER A 951 -26.44 21.92 28.00
C SER A 951 -26.22 22.47 29.41
N GLY A 952 -25.01 22.94 29.74
CA GLY A 952 -24.71 23.69 30.96
C GLY A 952 -25.49 25.01 31.06
N LEU A 953 -25.57 25.77 29.97
CA LEU A 953 -26.34 27.01 29.83
C LEU A 953 -27.84 26.74 29.98
N VAL A 954 -28.37 25.70 29.33
CA VAL A 954 -29.76 25.23 29.48
C VAL A 954 -30.02 24.76 30.91
N MET A 955 -29.06 24.11 31.57
CA MET A 955 -29.16 23.71 32.98
C MET A 955 -29.20 24.92 33.92
N VAL A 956 -28.40 25.95 33.65
CA VAL A 956 -28.36 27.23 34.39
C VAL A 956 -29.65 28.03 34.17
N LEU A 957 -30.15 28.07 32.94
CA LEU A 957 -31.42 28.71 32.57
C LEU A 957 -32.62 28.02 33.24
N ARG A 958 -32.57 26.68 33.41
CA ARG A 958 -33.63 25.86 34.02
C ARG A 958 -33.58 25.81 35.56
N ARG A 959 -32.41 26.00 36.20
CA ARG A 959 -32.26 25.88 37.66
C ARG A 959 -32.40 27.17 38.47
N GLY A 960 -32.34 28.35 37.86
CA GLY A 960 -32.46 29.62 38.58
C GLY A 960 -31.22 29.94 39.44
N TYR A 961 -30.79 31.20 39.37
CA TYR A 961 -29.62 31.74 40.06
C TYR A 961 -29.84 31.87 41.56
N GLU A 962 -29.39 30.91 42.37
CA GLU A 962 -29.22 31.16 43.82
C GLU A 962 -27.78 31.19 44.31
N ASN A 963 -26.73 30.70 43.61
CA ASN A 963 -25.34 30.92 44.06
C ASN A 963 -24.32 30.99 42.91
N TYR A 964 -23.88 32.21 42.53
CA TYR A 964 -22.76 32.41 41.58
C TYR A 964 -21.48 31.68 41.99
N ALA A 965 -21.23 31.54 43.30
CA ALA A 965 -20.09 30.81 43.84
C ALA A 965 -20.06 29.34 43.36
N ASP A 966 -21.21 28.71 43.12
CA ASP A 966 -21.30 27.30 42.75
C ASP A 966 -20.75 27.04 41.33
N GLY A 967 -21.02 27.96 40.40
CA GLY A 967 -20.52 27.90 39.02
C GLY A 967 -19.00 28.12 38.96
N PHE A 968 -18.51 29.15 39.65
CA PHE A 968 -17.07 29.42 39.73
C PHE A 968 -16.31 28.34 40.49
N THR A 969 -16.90 27.75 41.54
CA THR A 969 -16.31 26.60 42.24
C THR A 969 -16.21 25.38 41.31
N SER A 970 -17.21 25.16 40.45
CA SER A 970 -17.16 24.07 39.46
C SER A 970 -16.08 24.32 38.41
N TRP A 971 -15.98 25.53 37.88
CA TRP A 971 -14.92 25.92 36.93
C TRP A 971 -13.52 25.77 37.53
N LEU A 972 -13.31 26.22 38.78
CA LEU A 972 -12.05 26.03 39.51
C LEU A 972 -11.75 24.55 39.73
N MET A 973 -12.74 23.76 40.14
CA MET A 973 -12.59 22.31 40.35
C MET A 973 -12.09 21.63 39.07
N TYR A 974 -12.70 21.89 37.92
CA TYR A 974 -12.27 21.30 36.65
C TYR A 974 -10.86 21.75 36.25
N ASN A 975 -10.52 23.02 36.45
CA ASN A 975 -9.18 23.54 36.16
C ASN A 975 -8.11 22.87 37.03
N PHE A 976 -8.32 22.76 38.34
CA PHE A 976 -7.36 22.10 39.24
C PHE A 976 -7.28 20.59 39.01
N LEU A 977 -8.37 19.92 38.63
CA LEU A 977 -8.34 18.50 38.30
C LEU A 977 -7.60 18.24 36.97
N ALA A 978 -7.82 19.07 35.96
CA ALA A 978 -7.07 19.02 34.71
C ALA A 978 -5.57 19.27 34.95
N ASN A 979 -5.24 20.24 35.82
CA ASN A 979 -3.87 20.51 36.24
C ASN A 979 -3.22 19.29 36.92
N ALA A 980 -4.00 18.58 37.76
CA ALA A 980 -3.53 17.38 38.43
C ALA A 980 -3.17 16.27 37.43
N VAL A 981 -4.01 16.06 36.41
CA VAL A 981 -3.74 15.06 35.37
C VAL A 981 -2.50 15.43 34.56
N PHE A 982 -2.36 16.72 34.20
CA PHE A 982 -1.19 17.22 33.48
C PHE A 982 0.12 16.95 34.24
N PHE A 983 0.21 17.39 35.51
CA PHE A 983 1.42 17.17 36.31
C PHE A 983 1.64 15.69 36.70
N PHE A 984 0.58 14.88 36.76
CA PHE A 984 0.72 13.44 36.97
C PHE A 984 1.39 12.77 35.76
N ALA A 985 0.97 13.14 34.54
CA ALA A 985 1.60 12.66 33.31
C ALA A 985 3.07 13.11 33.23
N MET A 986 3.35 14.40 33.47
CA MET A 986 4.72 14.94 33.50
C MET A 986 5.59 14.27 34.56
N GLY A 987 5.02 13.93 35.72
CA GLY A 987 5.73 13.20 36.77
C GLY A 987 6.10 11.78 36.36
N ILE A 988 5.20 11.04 35.70
CA ILE A 988 5.48 9.70 35.17
C ILE A 988 6.57 9.75 34.11
N VAL A 989 6.47 10.69 33.16
CA VAL A 989 7.44 10.88 32.08
C VAL A 989 8.81 11.22 32.67
N GLY A 990 8.90 12.21 33.57
CA GLY A 990 10.17 12.60 34.19
C GLY A 990 10.84 11.49 35.01
N ILE A 991 10.06 10.60 35.65
CA ILE A 991 10.59 9.40 36.32
C ILE A 991 11.11 8.37 35.30
N SER A 992 10.40 8.18 34.18
CA SER A 992 10.84 7.26 33.12
C SER A 992 12.10 7.73 32.40
N GLU A 993 12.34 9.04 32.34
CA GLU A 993 13.54 9.65 31.75
C GLU A 993 14.72 9.76 32.74
N GLY A 994 14.60 9.22 33.96
CA GLY A 994 15.68 9.18 34.96
C GLY A 994 15.86 10.47 35.78
N ASN A 995 15.06 11.52 35.55
CA ASN A 995 15.11 12.78 36.31
C ASN A 995 14.22 12.72 37.56
N TRP A 996 14.68 11.97 38.56
CA TRP A 996 13.93 11.68 39.79
C TRP A 996 13.46 12.93 40.56
N LEU A 997 14.32 13.96 40.67
CA LEU A 997 14.00 15.18 41.42
C LEU A 997 12.88 16.01 40.76
N ALA A 998 12.84 16.08 39.43
CA ALA A 998 11.78 16.78 38.71
C ALA A 998 10.49 15.96 38.69
N GLY A 999 10.59 14.64 38.47
CA GLY A 999 9.45 13.73 38.43
C GLY A 999 8.65 13.66 39.73
N GLU A 1000 9.32 13.49 40.89
CA GLU A 1000 8.67 13.51 42.20
C GLU A 1000 8.04 14.87 42.52
N GLY A 1001 8.70 15.96 42.12
CA GLY A 1001 8.19 17.32 42.26
C GLY A 1001 6.86 17.52 41.52
N TYR A 1002 6.74 17.04 40.28
CA TYR A 1002 5.50 17.12 39.51
C TYR A 1002 4.39 16.24 40.08
N LEU A 1003 4.70 15.02 40.55
CA LEU A 1003 3.71 14.18 41.23
C LEU A 1003 3.16 14.83 42.51
N LEU A 1004 4.01 15.54 43.26
CA LEU A 1004 3.58 16.28 44.44
C LEU A 1004 2.64 17.44 44.06
N VAL A 1005 2.94 18.19 43.00
CA VAL A 1005 2.06 19.26 42.47
C VAL A 1005 0.74 18.69 41.94
N ALA A 1006 0.77 17.50 41.34
CA ALA A 1006 -0.43 16.78 40.89
C ALA A 1006 -1.35 16.42 42.06
N LEU A 1007 -0.79 15.86 43.13
CA LEU A 1007 -1.53 15.53 44.35
C LEU A 1007 -2.10 16.78 45.04
N LEU A 1008 -1.33 17.86 45.12
CA LEU A 1008 -1.81 19.14 45.67
C LEU A 1008 -2.93 19.74 44.81
N SER A 1009 -2.87 19.60 43.48
CA SER A 1009 -3.89 20.07 42.54
C SER A 1009 -5.18 19.25 42.66
N ALA A 1010 -5.07 17.92 42.74
CA ALA A 1010 -6.22 17.03 42.96
C ALA A 1010 -6.86 17.28 44.34
N GLY A 1011 -6.04 17.44 45.38
CA GLY A 1011 -6.51 17.77 46.73
C GLY A 1011 -7.21 19.13 46.78
N SER A 1012 -6.69 20.13 46.06
CA SER A 1012 -7.32 21.46 45.95
C SER A 1012 -8.63 21.41 45.17
N GLY A 1013 -8.69 20.66 44.06
CA GLY A 1013 -9.92 20.46 43.30
C GLY A 1013 -11.01 19.75 44.11
N TYR A 1014 -10.64 18.68 44.83
CA TYR A 1014 -11.55 17.95 45.71
C TYR A 1014 -12.02 18.78 46.91
N GLY A 1015 -11.11 19.55 47.49
CA GLY A 1015 -11.40 20.43 48.61
C GLY A 1015 -12.31 21.61 48.24
N LEU A 1016 -12.13 22.17 47.03
CA LEU A 1016 -13.03 23.18 46.45
C LEU A 1016 -14.42 22.59 46.19
N PHE A 1017 -14.49 21.34 45.69
CA PHE A 1017 -15.75 20.62 45.52
C PHE A 1017 -16.51 20.44 46.85
N ARG A 1018 -15.80 20.10 47.93
CA ARG A 1018 -16.37 19.97 49.27
C ARG A 1018 -16.58 21.29 50.02
N ARG A 1019 -16.05 22.40 49.48
CA ARG A 1019 -16.03 23.73 50.09
C ARG A 1019 -15.36 23.81 51.45
N GLU A 1020 -14.30 23.03 51.63
CA GLU A 1020 -13.59 23.01 52.91
C GLU A 1020 -12.73 24.27 53.07
N ARG A 1021 -12.86 24.95 54.22
CA ARG A 1021 -12.25 26.27 54.47
C ARG A 1021 -10.72 26.27 54.35
N TRP A 1022 -10.07 25.16 54.69
CA TRP A 1022 -8.61 25.05 54.65
C TRP A 1022 -8.05 25.06 53.23
N VAL A 1023 -8.88 24.79 52.21
CA VAL A 1023 -8.44 24.59 50.81
C VAL A 1023 -8.27 25.90 50.05
N TRP A 1024 -8.95 26.96 50.48
CA TRP A 1024 -8.92 28.26 49.81
C TRP A 1024 -7.48 28.82 49.68
N ALA A 1025 -6.70 28.79 50.76
CA ALA A 1025 -5.33 29.32 50.74
C ALA A 1025 -4.37 28.45 49.90
N PRO A 1026 -4.33 27.10 50.07
CA PRO A 1026 -3.58 26.20 49.18
C PRO A 1026 -3.94 26.36 47.70
N ALA A 1027 -5.23 26.43 47.36
CA ALA A 1027 -5.67 26.59 45.97
C ALA A 1027 -5.22 27.94 45.38
N LEU A 1028 -5.25 29.01 46.16
CA LEU A 1028 -4.78 30.33 45.71
C LEU A 1028 -3.27 30.33 45.46
N VAL A 1029 -2.49 29.76 46.38
CA VAL A 1029 -1.04 29.62 46.23
C VAL A 1029 -0.72 28.75 45.01
N LEU A 1030 -1.44 27.64 44.84
CA LEU A 1030 -1.24 26.71 43.73
C LEU A 1030 -1.62 27.32 42.38
N ALA A 1031 -2.64 28.18 42.32
CA ALA A 1031 -2.97 28.93 41.11
C ALA A 1031 -1.84 29.89 40.71
N ILE A 1032 -1.31 30.65 41.66
CA ILE A 1032 -0.21 31.59 41.41
C ILE A 1032 1.06 30.83 40.99
N LEU A 1033 1.39 29.74 41.70
CA LEU A 1033 2.53 28.90 41.36
C LEU A 1033 2.38 28.25 39.99
N SER A 1034 1.19 27.74 39.64
CA SER A 1034 0.95 27.13 38.33
C SER A 1034 1.12 28.17 37.21
N ALA A 1035 0.66 29.40 37.40
CA ALA A 1035 0.87 30.47 36.41
C ALA A 1035 2.36 30.76 36.13
N VAL A 1036 3.25 30.57 37.11
CA VAL A 1036 4.69 30.79 36.97
C VAL A 1036 5.40 29.53 36.46
N VAL A 1037 5.07 28.37 37.01
CA VAL A 1037 5.65 27.07 36.62
C VAL A 1037 5.32 26.73 35.16
N GLY A 1038 4.17 27.18 34.65
CA GLY A 1038 3.80 27.05 33.24
C GLY A 1038 4.89 27.53 32.27
N PHE A 1039 5.63 28.59 32.61
CA PHE A 1039 6.72 29.13 31.77
C PHE A 1039 7.97 28.23 31.72
N TRP A 1040 8.12 27.31 32.67
CA TRP A 1040 9.27 26.40 32.74
C TRP A 1040 8.95 25.01 32.20
N VAL A 1041 7.69 24.59 32.28
CA VAL A 1041 7.27 23.21 31.98
C VAL A 1041 6.66 23.08 30.59
N ILE A 1042 6.03 24.14 30.08
CA ILE A 1042 5.38 24.13 28.77
C ILE A 1042 6.40 24.66 27.76
N PRO A 1043 6.88 23.90 26.78
CA PRO A 1043 7.93 24.35 25.85
C PRO A 1043 7.46 25.42 24.85
N ASN A 1044 6.14 25.57 24.65
CA ASN A 1044 5.56 26.48 23.67
C ASN A 1044 5.11 27.81 24.29
N GLU A 1045 5.70 28.92 23.86
CA GLU A 1045 5.48 30.28 24.42
C GLU A 1045 4.01 30.74 24.39
N THR A 1046 3.24 30.35 23.36
CA THR A 1046 1.83 30.72 23.26
C THR A 1046 0.97 29.94 24.25
N ILE A 1047 1.25 28.64 24.39
CA ILE A 1047 0.54 27.79 25.37
C ILE A 1047 0.94 28.20 26.80
N GLN A 1048 2.20 28.59 27.03
CA GLN A 1048 2.64 29.16 28.31
C GLN A 1048 1.78 30.38 28.68
N LEU A 1049 1.60 31.32 27.76
CA LEU A 1049 0.81 32.55 27.99
C LEU A 1049 -0.66 32.25 28.27
N ILE A 1050 -1.28 31.33 27.52
CA ILE A 1050 -2.68 30.94 27.73
C ILE A 1050 -2.84 30.24 29.07
N TYR A 1051 -1.96 29.28 29.38
CA TYR A 1051 -1.97 28.55 30.64
C TYR A 1051 -1.76 29.49 31.84
N ALA A 1052 -0.80 30.41 31.75
CA ALA A 1052 -0.58 31.44 32.76
C ALA A 1052 -1.80 32.35 32.92
N ALA A 1053 -2.41 32.81 31.83
CA ALA A 1053 -3.61 33.64 31.88
C ALA A 1053 -4.79 32.93 32.56
N VAL A 1054 -5.02 31.64 32.26
CA VAL A 1054 -6.06 30.83 32.91
C VAL A 1054 -5.83 30.74 34.41
N PHE A 1055 -4.59 30.53 34.85
CA PHE A 1055 -4.29 30.41 36.28
C PHE A 1055 -4.25 31.75 37.05
N VAL A 1056 -3.96 32.86 36.37
CA VAL A 1056 -4.18 34.22 36.90
C VAL A 1056 -5.67 34.49 37.10
N VAL A 1057 -6.51 34.09 36.14
CA VAL A 1057 -7.98 34.17 36.26
C VAL A 1057 -8.48 33.25 37.38
N ASN A 1058 -7.89 32.05 37.55
CA ASN A 1058 -8.21 31.14 38.66
C ASN A 1058 -7.93 31.81 40.02
N ALA A 1059 -6.77 32.46 40.16
CA ALA A 1059 -6.41 33.19 41.37
C ALA A 1059 -7.36 34.37 41.65
N ALA A 1060 -7.71 35.15 40.63
CA ALA A 1060 -8.66 36.26 40.77
C ALA A 1060 -10.05 35.78 41.21
N ILE A 1061 -10.54 34.68 40.63
CA ILE A 1061 -11.83 34.08 40.99
C ILE A 1061 -11.79 33.57 42.43
N LEU A 1062 -10.71 32.91 42.87
CA LEU A 1062 -10.53 32.44 44.25
C LEU A 1062 -10.54 33.57 45.28
N VAL A 1063 -9.97 34.73 44.95
CA VAL A 1063 -10.04 35.94 45.79
C VAL A 1063 -11.47 36.48 45.84
N TRP A 1064 -12.17 36.48 44.71
CA TRP A 1064 -13.52 37.01 44.59
C TRP A 1064 -14.57 36.16 45.33
N ILE A 1065 -14.46 34.83 45.25
CA ILE A 1065 -15.38 33.90 45.91
C ILE A 1065 -15.01 33.57 47.36
N ARG A 1066 -13.96 34.18 47.92
CA ARG A 1066 -13.46 33.93 49.30
C ARG A 1066 -14.58 33.94 50.36
N LYS A 1067 -15.52 34.89 50.27
CA LYS A 1067 -16.65 35.02 51.21
C LYS A 1067 -17.57 33.79 51.22
N ALA A 1068 -17.65 33.05 50.11
CA ALA A 1068 -18.43 31.81 50.03
C ALA A 1068 -17.84 30.66 50.87
N PHE A 1069 -16.58 30.77 51.30
CA PHE A 1069 -15.89 29.83 52.19
C PHE A 1069 -15.77 30.35 53.64
N GLU A 1070 -16.27 31.57 53.93
CA GLU A 1070 -16.24 32.18 55.26
C GLU A 1070 -17.59 32.08 56.03
N VAL A 1071 -18.70 31.68 55.37
CA VAL A 1071 -20.04 31.65 55.99
C VAL A 1071 -20.59 30.23 56.11
N GLN A 1072 -20.25 29.55 57.19
CA GLN A 1072 -21.07 28.45 57.77
C GLN A 1072 -20.61 28.18 59.21
N GLY A 1073 -20.84 29.17 60.07
CA GLY A 1073 -20.56 29.09 61.50
C GLY A 1073 -21.58 29.91 62.29
N ASP A 1074 -22.87 29.68 62.03
CA ASP A 1074 -23.93 29.83 63.02
C ASP A 1074 -25.26 29.37 62.40
N VAL A 1075 -25.65 28.14 62.71
CA VAL A 1075 -27.00 27.64 63.06
C VAL A 1075 -26.84 26.12 63.15
N ARG A 1076 -26.98 25.59 64.37
CA ARG A 1076 -27.17 24.16 64.66
C ARG A 1076 -28.52 23.69 64.18
#